data_AF-A0A0C3AYD7-F1
#
_entry.id   AF-A0A0C3AYD7-F1
#
_cell.length_a   1.000
_cell.length_b   1.000
_cell.length_c   1.000
_cell.angle_alpha   90.00
_cell.angle_beta   90.00
_cell.angle_gamma   90.00
#
_symmetry.space_group_name_H-M   'P 1'
#
loop_
_entity.id
_entity.type
_entity.pdbx_description
1 polymer ?
#
loop_
_entity_poly.entity_id
_entity_poly.type
_entity_poly.pdbx_seq_one_letter_code
_entity_poly.pdbx_strand_id
1 'polypeptide(L)'
;MSTERIEAIKQQQRLLLAEIDRLDDESAGNSYRIHELQQDYNKLVDEESEMTPGLLPDPFTVLPPELWPNIIPDYMEEVLKNTLVSLKWRQNIFSMPSLWTRVDLDERIEDYLNKAITCIHFSRPLKIDLHIDLSFEAWKEIAPMILGEGYRIKSLTLYEMNHEQGVATVTAFDSLPALRYIKFPFNYRRSGSILEWWQDPDQFIVTGPMDPNLLQQLCSKINLDPAWATPELCVEGDLIEPETVTISRLDEQTATFLNKFRNLKRIRLYEVDSNRKTSTQKSTDSLLPSITNLLYRGLDVTQAFQYIGNTLTRLDTEINICDIASLLDSLVQFPVLERLALQVNQAVKKGAEYNKTGNSSLLSIKILKMKFIYCASDTTMTQESPGAIYNHEKLPILLFDLFAGRTSLVEEVELRGELHFGPTIRYIQTLRNIKSLYLDPHPPIFGRIHGVTPEFEELATLSYQIPAMSIDWAQHQHLQKLSIFIPMFSDPSPIQADSDSTQPWYSLSSTPILSVTDLELSFRKPLFFNFGCFPNLTSISFYGHSGEPAFMYISDFLEKLILQPRRWPSLESMHLGGHWIEWDMVLLMLERRNVVSRGAVKAITSLGLPRYLPYKLSRPISQLLQGKSPERQPLCEYSVDAVGKRLWDRNITGCRGCIRMFKLCNEPPRDKIRPAMLRGIADLARRHELPFESLRADPPLSAGAMEWLKGKYERRLKYMHLHMEGEKIFSRAFACVHAY
;
A
#
# COMPACT_ATOMS: atom_id res chain seq x y z
N MET A 1 -46.12 9.36 -5.46
CA MET A 1 -45.75 10.69 -5.99
C MET A 1 -44.23 10.87 -6.20
N SER A 2 -43.34 10.36 -5.35
CA SER A 2 -41.88 10.52 -5.57
C SER A 2 -41.35 9.79 -6.81
N THR A 3 -41.84 8.60 -7.13
CA THR A 3 -41.31 7.75 -8.21
C THR A 3 -41.58 8.29 -9.62
N GLU A 4 -42.80 8.79 -9.89
CA GLU A 4 -43.17 9.38 -11.18
C GLU A 4 -42.39 10.66 -11.47
N ARG A 5 -42.14 11.48 -10.43
CA ARG A 5 -41.34 12.71 -10.55
C ARG A 5 -39.88 12.39 -10.85
N ILE A 6 -39.30 11.37 -10.19
CA ILE A 6 -37.93 10.91 -10.49
C ILE A 6 -37.82 10.41 -11.93
N GLU A 7 -38.80 9.65 -12.44
CA GLU A 7 -38.77 9.18 -13.83
C GLU A 7 -38.91 10.32 -14.85
N ALA A 8 -39.73 11.33 -14.55
CA ALA A 8 -39.83 12.54 -15.36
C ALA A 8 -38.51 13.32 -15.41
N ILE A 9 -37.83 13.48 -14.27
CA ILE A 9 -36.51 14.10 -14.18
C ILE A 9 -35.49 13.33 -15.05
N LYS A 10 -35.46 12.00 -14.95
CA LYS A 10 -34.55 11.15 -15.76
C LYS A 10 -34.85 11.24 -17.26
N GLN A 11 -36.11 11.36 -17.66
CA GLN A 11 -36.47 11.56 -19.05
C GLN A 11 -36.01 12.94 -19.56
N GLN A 12 -36.20 13.99 -18.77
CA GLN A 12 -35.74 15.34 -19.10
C GLN A 12 -34.20 15.42 -19.20
N GLN A 13 -33.48 14.78 -18.28
CA GLN A 13 -32.02 14.65 -18.32
C GLN A 13 -31.54 14.01 -19.63
N ARG A 14 -32.19 12.91 -20.07
CA ARG A 14 -31.87 12.24 -21.35
C ARG A 14 -32.08 13.15 -22.56
N LEU A 15 -33.15 13.94 -22.57
CA LEU A 15 -33.43 14.89 -23.66
C LEU A 15 -32.38 16.02 -23.71
N LEU A 16 -31.97 16.56 -22.56
CA LEU A 16 -30.94 17.60 -22.50
C LEU A 16 -29.59 17.07 -23.00
N LEU A 17 -29.19 15.85 -22.62
CA LEU A 17 -27.95 15.25 -23.10
C LEU A 17 -27.96 15.02 -24.61
N ALA A 18 -29.07 14.53 -25.18
CA ALA A 18 -29.20 14.34 -26.62
C ALA A 18 -29.11 15.66 -27.40
N GLU A 19 -29.65 16.74 -26.84
CA GLU A 19 -29.55 18.08 -27.44
C GLU A 19 -28.14 18.67 -27.32
N ILE A 20 -27.45 18.45 -26.20
CA ILE A 20 -26.04 18.84 -26.03
C ILE A 20 -25.18 18.13 -27.10
N ASP A 21 -25.34 16.81 -27.26
CA ASP A 21 -24.58 16.03 -28.25
C ASP A 21 -24.85 16.55 -29.68
N ARG A 22 -26.11 16.83 -30.02
CA ARG A 22 -26.50 17.40 -31.33
C ARG A 22 -25.82 18.75 -31.59
N LEU A 23 -25.82 19.64 -30.59
CA LEU A 23 -25.23 20.98 -30.72
C LEU A 23 -23.70 20.96 -30.77
N ASP A 24 -23.07 19.97 -30.13
CA ASP A 24 -21.62 19.74 -30.16
C ASP A 24 -21.18 19.30 -31.58
N ASP A 25 -21.99 18.47 -32.25
CA ASP A 25 -21.75 18.03 -33.63
C ASP A 25 -21.99 19.15 -34.69
N GLU A 26 -22.82 20.16 -34.38
CA GLU A 26 -23.23 21.25 -35.31
C GLU A 26 -22.25 22.47 -35.38
N SER A 27 -21.05 22.39 -34.77
CA SER A 27 -19.92 23.35 -34.82
C SER A 27 -19.84 24.49 -33.78
N ALA A 28 -18.69 25.18 -33.79
CA ALA A 28 -18.10 26.05 -32.74
C ALA A 28 -18.87 27.33 -32.34
N GLY A 29 -20.11 27.53 -32.78
CA GLY A 29 -20.95 28.69 -32.40
C GLY A 29 -21.85 28.46 -31.18
N ASN A 30 -22.04 27.20 -30.77
CA ASN A 30 -23.08 26.83 -29.79
C ASN A 30 -22.60 26.79 -28.33
N SER A 31 -21.36 27.21 -28.05
CA SER A 31 -20.76 27.06 -26.71
C SER A 31 -21.60 27.66 -25.58
N TYR A 32 -22.18 28.86 -25.79
CA TYR A 32 -23.06 29.49 -24.81
C TYR A 32 -24.33 28.66 -24.57
N ARG A 33 -24.93 28.13 -25.64
CA ARG A 33 -26.14 27.32 -25.55
C ARG A 33 -25.88 25.96 -24.88
N ILE A 34 -24.76 25.31 -25.22
CA ILE A 34 -24.32 24.07 -24.58
C ILE A 34 -24.12 24.30 -23.07
N HIS A 35 -23.49 25.41 -22.70
CA HIS A 35 -23.32 25.77 -21.30
C HIS A 35 -24.66 25.97 -20.57
N GLU A 36 -25.63 26.69 -21.17
CA GLU A 36 -26.97 26.81 -20.58
C GLU A 36 -27.63 25.44 -20.34
N LEU A 37 -27.59 24.54 -21.34
CA LEU A 37 -28.17 23.20 -21.24
C LEU A 37 -27.47 22.34 -20.18
N GLN A 38 -26.14 22.47 -20.03
CA GLN A 38 -25.39 21.81 -18.96
C GLN A 38 -25.80 22.31 -17.57
N GLN A 39 -26.04 23.62 -17.41
CA GLN A 39 -26.54 24.18 -16.16
C GLN A 39 -27.96 23.68 -15.83
N ASP A 40 -28.83 23.60 -16.84
CA ASP A 40 -30.18 23.06 -16.66
C ASP A 40 -30.14 21.56 -16.32
N TYR A 41 -29.24 20.79 -16.93
CA TYR A 41 -28.98 19.40 -16.55
C TYR A 41 -28.52 19.29 -15.09
N ASN A 42 -27.58 20.13 -14.66
CA ASN A 42 -27.07 20.13 -13.29
C ASN A 42 -28.17 20.43 -12.26
N LYS A 43 -29.07 21.38 -12.55
CA LYS A 43 -30.23 21.67 -11.69
C LYS A 43 -31.12 20.44 -11.52
N LEU A 44 -31.37 19.68 -12.60
CA LEU A 44 -32.14 18.44 -12.52
C LEU A 44 -31.44 17.35 -11.72
N VAL A 45 -30.10 17.28 -11.77
CA VAL A 45 -29.32 16.38 -10.91
C VAL A 45 -29.44 16.78 -9.45
N ASP A 46 -29.42 18.08 -9.15
CA ASP A 46 -29.63 18.59 -7.79
C ASP A 46 -31.05 18.28 -7.29
N GLU A 47 -32.08 18.51 -8.10
CA GLU A 47 -33.46 18.16 -7.78
C GLU A 47 -33.64 16.65 -7.53
N GLU A 48 -33.04 15.79 -8.37
CA GLU A 48 -33.03 14.33 -8.12
C GLU A 48 -32.34 13.99 -6.80
N SER A 49 -31.21 14.65 -6.50
CA SER A 49 -30.41 14.41 -5.30
C SER A 49 -31.11 14.85 -4.01
N GLU A 50 -31.88 15.95 -4.06
CA GLU A 50 -32.72 16.40 -2.94
C GLU A 50 -33.90 15.46 -2.69
N MET A 51 -34.42 14.83 -3.75
CA MET A 51 -35.52 13.87 -3.67
C MET A 51 -35.07 12.46 -3.29
N THR A 52 -33.79 12.15 -3.45
CA THR A 52 -33.19 10.91 -2.95
C THR A 52 -32.65 11.16 -1.53
N PRO A 53 -32.94 10.31 -0.53
CA PRO A 53 -32.49 10.50 0.86
C PRO A 53 -30.96 10.46 1.12
N GLY A 54 -30.12 10.69 0.11
CA GLY A 54 -28.71 10.27 0.08
C GLY A 54 -27.66 11.34 0.35
N LEU A 55 -27.97 12.64 0.38
CA LEU A 55 -26.99 13.64 0.78
C LEU A 55 -26.86 13.66 2.30
N LEU A 56 -25.78 13.06 2.80
CA LEU A 56 -25.44 13.15 4.22
C LEU A 56 -25.34 14.63 4.60
N PRO A 57 -26.12 15.10 5.57
CA PRO A 57 -26.08 16.49 6.02
C PRO A 57 -24.72 16.81 6.64
N ASP A 58 -24.34 18.10 6.68
CA ASP A 58 -23.06 18.54 7.26
C ASP A 58 -22.86 17.86 8.63
N PRO A 59 -21.78 17.10 8.84
CA PRO A 59 -21.60 16.31 10.05
C PRO A 59 -21.62 17.20 11.30
N PHE A 60 -21.19 18.47 11.22
CA PHE A 60 -21.27 19.40 12.34
C PHE A 60 -22.67 19.98 12.59
N THR A 61 -23.64 19.71 11.72
CA THR A 61 -25.05 20.06 11.92
C THR A 61 -25.88 18.93 12.48
N VAL A 62 -25.47 17.67 12.25
CA VAL A 62 -26.29 16.49 12.56
C VAL A 62 -25.66 15.58 13.58
N LEU A 63 -24.33 15.50 13.63
CA LEU A 63 -23.64 14.66 14.59
C LEU A 63 -23.32 15.45 15.86
N PRO A 64 -23.48 14.84 17.04
CA PRO A 64 -23.13 15.47 18.29
C PRO A 64 -21.59 15.61 18.41
N PRO A 65 -21.09 16.64 19.11
CA PRO A 65 -19.66 16.96 19.19
C PRO A 65 -18.75 15.81 19.62
N GLU A 66 -19.26 14.87 20.42
CA GLU A 66 -18.55 13.72 20.94
C GLU A 66 -18.14 12.72 19.84
N LEU A 67 -18.81 12.73 18.68
CA LEU A 67 -18.49 11.85 17.55
C LEU A 67 -17.51 12.47 16.56
N TRP A 68 -17.33 13.79 16.59
CA TRP A 68 -16.45 14.50 15.66
C TRP A 68 -14.98 14.01 15.67
N PRO A 69 -14.36 13.63 16.82
CA PRO A 69 -12.99 13.10 16.82
C PRO A 69 -12.82 11.80 16.04
N ASN A 70 -13.90 11.04 15.84
CA ASN A 70 -13.86 9.77 15.08
C ASN A 70 -13.95 10.00 13.57
N ILE A 71 -14.26 11.22 13.14
CA ILE A 71 -14.56 11.57 11.74
C ILE A 71 -13.48 12.51 11.19
N ILE A 72 -13.00 13.41 12.03
CA ILE A 72 -11.93 14.34 11.68
C ILE A 72 -10.59 13.60 11.85
N PRO A 73 -9.67 13.68 10.87
CA PRO A 73 -8.35 13.07 11.00
C PRO A 73 -7.62 13.59 12.25
N ASP A 74 -6.80 12.73 12.86
CA ASP A 74 -5.95 13.06 14.01
C ASP A 74 -4.65 13.78 13.61
N TYR A 75 -4.36 13.86 12.30
CA TYR A 75 -3.20 14.57 11.78
C TYR A 75 -3.44 16.07 11.70
N MET A 76 -2.56 16.82 12.35
CA MET A 76 -2.65 18.26 12.54
C MET A 76 -2.83 19.05 11.24
N GLU A 77 -2.16 18.67 10.15
CA GLU A 77 -2.30 19.35 8.86
C GLU A 77 -3.71 19.25 8.27
N GLU A 78 -4.35 18.09 8.40
CA GLU A 78 -5.71 17.89 7.93
C GLU A 78 -6.72 18.62 8.81
N VAL A 79 -6.50 18.63 10.13
CA VAL A 79 -7.32 19.43 11.06
C VAL A 79 -7.27 20.91 10.69
N LEU A 80 -6.08 21.46 10.44
CA LEU A 80 -5.92 22.85 10.01
C LEU A 80 -6.57 23.10 8.65
N LYS A 81 -6.40 22.21 7.65
CA LYS A 81 -7.06 22.34 6.34
C LYS A 81 -8.58 22.35 6.48
N ASN A 82 -9.14 21.53 7.38
CA ASN A 82 -10.58 21.49 7.65
C ASN A 82 -11.11 22.81 8.24
N THR A 83 -10.27 23.59 8.91
CA THR A 83 -10.66 24.96 9.33
C THR A 83 -10.87 25.92 8.16
N LEU A 84 -10.40 25.59 6.96
CA LEU A 84 -10.58 26.42 5.76
C LEU A 84 -11.91 26.16 5.03
N VAL A 85 -12.66 25.12 5.42
CA VAL A 85 -13.93 24.75 4.78
C VAL A 85 -14.98 25.85 4.97
N SER A 86 -15.15 26.32 6.21
CA SER A 86 -16.06 27.42 6.55
C SER A 86 -15.70 28.03 7.89
N LEU A 87 -16.20 29.24 8.16
CA LEU A 87 -16.08 29.89 9.47
C LEU A 87 -16.63 29.00 10.60
N LYS A 88 -17.74 28.29 10.33
CA LYS A 88 -18.39 27.40 11.28
C LYS A 88 -17.51 26.18 11.60
N TRP A 89 -16.97 25.52 10.58
CA TRP A 89 -16.02 24.41 10.73
C TRP A 89 -14.81 24.83 11.58
N ARG A 90 -14.22 25.98 11.26
CA ARG A 90 -13.11 26.54 12.03
C ARG A 90 -13.42 26.72 13.51
N GLN A 91 -14.55 27.34 13.83
CA GLN A 91 -14.97 27.57 15.21
C GLN A 91 -15.21 26.26 15.95
N ASN A 92 -15.89 25.30 15.32
CA ASN A 92 -16.16 24.00 15.90
C ASN A 92 -14.86 23.23 16.16
N ILE A 93 -13.94 23.17 15.20
CA ILE A 93 -12.66 22.47 15.33
C ILE A 93 -11.79 23.08 16.44
N PHE A 94 -11.67 24.41 16.51
CA PHE A 94 -10.91 25.07 17.59
C PHE A 94 -11.57 24.92 18.97
N SER A 95 -12.88 24.70 19.03
CA SER A 95 -13.60 24.50 20.30
C SER A 95 -13.38 23.12 20.91
N MET A 96 -12.78 22.17 20.19
CA MET A 96 -12.61 20.77 20.58
C MET A 96 -11.18 20.44 21.02
N PRO A 97 -10.88 20.34 22.33
CA PRO A 97 -9.52 20.10 22.78
C PRO A 97 -8.94 18.73 22.39
N SER A 98 -9.80 17.72 22.20
CA SER A 98 -9.38 16.35 21.87
C SER A 98 -8.72 16.21 20.49
N LEU A 99 -8.98 17.13 19.56
CA LEU A 99 -8.34 17.12 18.23
C LEU A 99 -6.88 17.58 18.27
N TRP A 100 -6.45 18.15 19.40
CA TRP A 100 -5.15 18.81 19.55
C TRP A 100 -4.21 18.06 20.51
N THR A 101 -4.60 16.86 20.95
CA THR A 101 -3.82 16.10 21.95
C THR A 101 -2.57 15.45 21.37
N ARG A 102 -2.46 15.32 20.05
CA ARG A 102 -1.27 14.82 19.36
C ARG A 102 -0.34 15.98 19.02
N VAL A 103 0.88 15.92 19.56
CA VAL A 103 1.92 16.94 19.37
C VAL A 103 3.09 16.30 18.64
N ASP A 104 3.23 16.59 17.36
CA ASP A 104 4.33 16.11 16.52
C ASP A 104 5.40 17.21 16.39
N LEU A 105 6.64 16.89 16.77
CA LEU A 105 7.81 17.72 16.58
C LEU A 105 8.70 17.06 15.52
N ASP A 106 8.60 17.50 14.27
CA ASP A 106 9.37 16.96 13.15
C ASP A 106 9.97 18.10 12.34
N GLU A 107 11.31 18.14 12.25
CA GLU A 107 12.03 19.20 11.53
C GLU A 107 11.75 19.22 10.02
N ARG A 108 11.19 18.12 9.47
CA ARG A 108 10.77 18.01 8.07
C ARG A 108 9.45 18.70 7.82
N ILE A 109 8.64 18.94 8.86
CA ILE A 109 7.35 19.62 8.79
C ILE A 109 7.56 21.13 8.86
N GLU A 110 7.05 21.84 7.86
CA GLU A 110 7.05 23.31 7.87
C GLU A 110 6.26 23.85 9.07
N ASP A 111 6.84 24.83 9.76
CA ASP A 111 6.28 25.48 10.96
C ASP A 111 5.98 24.53 12.14
N TYR A 112 6.69 23.39 12.26
CA TYR A 112 6.41 22.39 13.29
C TYR A 112 6.35 22.95 14.72
N LEU A 113 7.17 23.96 15.06
CA LEU A 113 7.15 24.58 16.38
C LEU A 113 5.84 25.34 16.64
N ASN A 114 5.41 26.17 15.69
CA ASN A 114 4.13 26.89 15.78
C ASN A 114 2.97 25.90 15.85
N LYS A 115 3.05 24.81 15.08
CA LYS A 115 2.07 23.72 15.09
C LYS A 115 2.00 23.05 16.46
N ALA A 116 3.14 22.69 17.06
CA ALA A 116 3.20 22.06 18.38
C ALA A 116 2.65 22.96 19.49
N ILE A 117 3.04 24.24 19.51
CA ILE A 117 2.52 25.23 20.47
C ILE A 117 1.00 25.37 20.31
N THR A 118 0.50 25.40 19.08
CA THR A 118 -0.93 25.44 18.77
C THR A 118 -1.65 24.22 19.35
N CYS A 119 -1.10 23.01 19.16
CA CYS A 119 -1.66 21.79 19.74
C CYS A 119 -1.68 21.80 21.27
N ILE A 120 -0.57 22.19 21.91
CA ILE A 120 -0.46 22.29 23.37
C ILE A 120 -1.48 23.29 23.91
N HIS A 121 -1.63 24.45 23.26
CA HIS A 121 -2.58 25.48 23.66
C HIS A 121 -4.04 25.02 23.55
N PHE A 122 -4.43 24.48 22.38
CA PHE A 122 -5.82 24.12 22.13
C PHE A 122 -6.24 22.80 22.79
N SER A 123 -5.30 21.93 23.16
CA SER A 123 -5.61 20.71 23.93
C SER A 123 -6.02 20.95 25.38
N ARG A 124 -5.88 22.20 25.87
CA ARG A 124 -6.31 22.63 27.23
C ARG A 124 -5.71 21.76 28.34
N PRO A 125 -6.38 21.21 29.38
CA PRO A 125 -5.70 20.33 30.35
C PRO A 125 -5.75 18.84 29.97
N LEU A 126 -6.12 18.49 28.72
CA LEU A 126 -6.22 17.07 28.33
C LEU A 126 -4.85 16.39 28.30
N LYS A 127 -4.82 15.08 28.45
CA LYS A 127 -3.55 14.35 28.28
C LYS A 127 -3.07 14.41 26.83
N ILE A 128 -1.75 14.55 26.63
CA ILE A 128 -1.14 14.70 25.31
C ILE A 128 -0.27 13.50 24.95
N ASP A 129 -0.19 13.22 23.66
CA ASP A 129 0.69 12.25 23.04
C ASP A 129 1.79 13.03 22.29
N LEU A 130 3.02 12.95 22.79
CA LEU A 130 4.16 13.72 22.32
C LEU A 130 5.07 12.85 21.44
N HIS A 131 5.28 13.28 20.20
CA HIS A 131 6.14 12.63 19.22
C HIS A 131 7.33 13.55 18.90
N ILE A 132 8.55 13.09 19.16
CA ILE A 132 9.78 13.87 19.00
C ILE A 132 10.63 13.25 17.90
N ASP A 133 10.56 13.81 16.70
CA ASP A 133 11.38 13.50 15.53
C ASP A 133 12.30 14.68 15.20
N LEU A 134 13.13 15.02 16.17
CA LEU A 134 14.11 16.10 16.09
C LEU A 134 15.50 15.55 16.38
N SER A 135 16.50 16.15 15.75
CA SER A 135 17.88 15.98 16.22
C SER A 135 17.98 16.36 17.71
N PHE A 136 18.86 15.70 18.45
CA PHE A 136 18.99 15.94 19.89
C PHE A 136 19.35 17.40 20.21
N GLU A 137 20.10 18.09 19.33
CA GLU A 137 20.41 19.51 19.51
C GLU A 137 19.17 20.40 19.30
N ALA A 138 18.35 20.15 18.27
CA ALA A 138 17.09 20.86 18.07
C ALA A 138 16.10 20.63 19.23
N TRP A 139 16.07 19.40 19.77
CA TRP A 139 15.29 19.11 20.98
C TRP A 139 15.72 19.96 22.16
N LYS A 140 17.02 20.12 22.45
CA LYS A 140 17.50 20.94 23.58
C LYS A 140 17.02 22.39 23.51
N GLU A 141 16.96 22.95 22.31
CA GLU A 141 16.50 24.32 22.10
C GLU A 141 15.00 24.50 22.40
N ILE A 142 14.20 23.47 22.10
CA ILE A 142 12.72 23.52 22.17
C ILE A 142 12.19 22.94 23.48
N ALA A 143 12.92 22.01 24.10
CA ALA A 143 12.53 21.32 25.33
C ALA A 143 11.99 22.26 26.42
N PRO A 144 12.58 23.44 26.71
CA PRO A 144 12.04 24.34 27.74
C PRO A 144 10.58 24.74 27.54
N MET A 145 10.07 24.75 26.30
CA MET A 145 8.68 25.08 25.99
C MET A 145 7.71 23.93 26.27
N ILE A 146 8.20 22.69 26.40
CA ILE A 146 7.40 21.47 26.48
C ILE A 146 7.55 20.78 27.84
N LEU A 147 8.72 20.88 28.47
CA LEU A 147 9.00 20.24 29.77
C LEU A 147 7.97 20.63 30.85
N GLY A 148 7.44 21.86 30.81
CA GLY A 148 6.38 22.32 31.72
C GLY A 148 5.05 21.54 31.62
N GLU A 149 4.82 20.85 30.50
CA GLU A 149 3.62 20.03 30.26
C GLU A 149 3.81 18.56 30.68
N GLY A 150 4.91 18.20 31.36
CA GLY A 150 5.23 16.81 31.73
C GLY A 150 4.11 16.08 32.49
N TYR A 151 3.35 16.78 33.33
CA TYR A 151 2.27 16.20 34.15
C TYR A 151 1.08 15.63 33.34
N ARG A 152 0.94 16.01 32.07
CA ARG A 152 -0.14 15.59 31.18
C ARG A 152 0.34 14.77 29.98
N ILE A 153 1.65 14.56 29.82
CA ILE A 153 2.18 13.66 28.80
C ILE A 153 1.77 12.23 29.15
N LYS A 154 0.87 11.66 28.35
CA LYS A 154 0.40 10.28 28.48
C LYS A 154 1.21 9.33 27.63
N SER A 155 1.64 9.79 26.46
CA SER A 155 2.46 9.03 25.52
C SER A 155 3.68 9.86 25.14
N LEU A 156 4.86 9.25 25.17
CA LEU A 156 6.10 9.86 24.72
C LEU A 156 6.76 8.94 23.68
N THR A 157 6.87 9.40 22.45
CA THR A 157 7.58 8.70 21.38
C THR A 157 8.77 9.54 20.95
N LEU A 158 9.97 8.98 20.97
CA LEU A 158 11.14 9.64 20.38
C LEU A 158 11.54 8.87 19.11
N TYR A 159 11.98 9.61 18.10
CA TYR A 159 12.50 9.17 16.80
C TYR A 159 13.95 9.68 16.67
N GLU A 160 14.77 8.98 15.87
CA GLU A 160 16.15 9.37 15.52
C GLU A 160 17.16 9.67 16.66
N MET A 161 16.84 9.38 17.93
CA MET A 161 17.81 9.52 19.03
C MET A 161 18.57 8.20 19.30
N ASN A 162 19.86 8.33 19.62
CA ASN A 162 20.62 7.19 20.14
C ASN A 162 20.25 6.90 21.61
N HIS A 163 20.85 5.86 22.18
CA HIS A 163 20.56 5.44 23.55
C HIS A 163 20.73 6.58 24.58
N GLU A 164 21.92 7.17 24.64
CA GLU A 164 22.29 8.22 25.59
C GLU A 164 21.43 9.48 25.43
N GLN A 165 21.09 9.83 24.18
CA GLN A 165 20.23 10.96 23.86
C GLN A 165 18.78 10.72 24.32
N GLY A 166 18.24 9.53 24.07
CA GLY A 166 16.91 9.17 24.56
C GLY A 166 16.82 9.21 26.09
N VAL A 167 17.86 8.75 26.78
CA VAL A 167 17.98 8.88 28.24
C VAL A 167 17.95 10.35 28.68
N ALA A 168 18.81 11.17 28.09
CA ALA A 168 18.91 12.58 28.42
C ALA A 168 17.58 13.31 28.18
N THR A 169 16.87 12.97 27.10
CA THR A 169 15.55 13.53 26.78
C THR A 169 14.49 13.18 27.83
N VAL A 170 14.41 11.91 28.26
CA VAL A 170 13.40 11.52 29.26
C VAL A 170 13.75 12.06 30.64
N THR A 171 15.04 12.04 31.00
CA THR A 171 15.50 12.52 32.32
C THR A 171 15.41 14.04 32.47
N ALA A 172 15.33 14.78 31.35
CA ALA A 172 15.05 16.21 31.36
C ALA A 172 13.66 16.56 31.92
N PHE A 173 12.71 15.61 31.92
CA PHE A 173 11.42 15.81 32.59
C PHE A 173 11.56 15.65 34.11
N ASP A 174 11.05 16.62 34.85
CA ASP A 174 11.02 16.57 36.31
C ASP A 174 10.16 15.40 36.81
N SER A 175 8.97 15.24 36.22
CA SER A 175 8.04 14.14 36.49
C SER A 175 7.15 13.85 35.29
N LEU A 176 6.74 12.59 35.14
CA LEU A 176 5.84 12.13 34.08
C LEU A 176 4.68 11.30 34.66
N PRO A 177 3.87 11.85 35.59
CA PRO A 177 2.86 11.11 36.35
C PRO A 177 1.68 10.61 35.51
N ALA A 178 1.42 11.23 34.35
CA ALA A 178 0.37 10.78 33.44
C ALA A 178 0.85 9.74 32.41
N LEU A 179 2.16 9.47 32.36
CA LEU A 179 2.77 8.65 31.32
C LEU A 179 2.30 7.22 31.47
N ARG A 180 1.68 6.73 30.40
CA ARG A 180 1.26 5.34 30.25
C ARG A 180 2.03 4.65 29.16
N TYR A 181 2.58 5.39 28.20
CA TYR A 181 3.25 4.85 27.04
C TYR A 181 4.57 5.57 26.81
N ILE A 182 5.64 4.80 26.59
CA ILE A 182 6.90 5.35 26.10
C ILE A 182 7.42 4.48 24.96
N LYS A 183 7.79 5.11 23.85
CA LYS A 183 8.44 4.46 22.71
C LYS A 183 9.78 5.12 22.48
N PHE A 184 10.84 4.34 22.63
CA PHE A 184 12.19 4.81 22.38
C PHE A 184 12.59 4.56 20.92
N PRO A 185 13.42 5.45 20.35
CA PRO A 185 14.00 5.33 19.02
C PRO A 185 15.22 4.44 19.02
N PHE A 186 15.45 3.63 20.08
CA PHE A 186 16.64 2.81 20.18
C PHE A 186 16.66 1.86 18.99
N ASN A 187 17.35 2.34 17.95
CA ASN A 187 17.64 1.69 16.70
C ASN A 187 18.65 0.60 17.05
N TYR A 188 18.12 -0.43 17.67
CA TYR A 188 18.44 -1.81 17.40
C TYR A 188 19.02 -1.95 16.00
N ARG A 189 20.33 -2.25 15.96
CA ARG A 189 21.12 -2.28 14.72
C ARG A 189 20.30 -2.99 13.65
N ARG A 190 20.12 -2.31 12.50
CA ARG A 190 20.14 -2.98 11.20
C ARG A 190 21.38 -3.88 11.24
N SER A 191 21.22 -5.16 11.61
CA SER A 191 22.19 -6.15 11.19
C SER A 191 22.21 -6.01 9.68
N GLY A 192 23.38 -5.66 9.12
CA GLY A 192 23.55 -5.28 7.74
C GLY A 192 23.34 -6.45 6.77
N SER A 193 22.17 -7.08 6.77
CA SER A 193 21.74 -7.97 5.69
C SER A 193 21.03 -7.15 4.62
N ILE A 194 21.84 -6.45 3.82
CA ILE A 194 21.85 -6.35 2.35
C ILE A 194 20.55 -6.29 1.49
N LEU A 195 19.33 -6.63 1.93
CA LEU A 195 18.09 -6.27 1.23
C LEU A 195 17.33 -5.20 2.01
N GLU A 196 17.90 -4.00 1.97
CA GLU A 196 17.12 -2.78 2.03
C GLU A 196 16.13 -2.78 0.86
N TRP A 197 15.03 -2.03 0.99
CA TRP A 197 13.91 -1.94 0.04
C TRP A 197 12.92 -3.13 0.19
N TRP A 198 11.73 -2.85 0.74
CA TRP A 198 10.55 -3.74 0.97
C TRP A 198 10.44 -4.48 2.30
N GLN A 199 11.35 -4.31 3.24
CA GLN A 199 10.99 -4.54 4.64
C GLN A 199 10.24 -3.31 5.12
N ASP A 200 9.06 -3.54 5.69
CA ASP A 200 8.33 -2.56 6.48
C ASP A 200 9.34 -1.78 7.33
N PRO A 201 9.40 -0.43 7.26
CA PRO A 201 10.33 0.36 8.06
C PRO A 201 10.23 0.09 9.57
N ASP A 202 9.22 -0.66 9.99
CA ASP A 202 8.94 -1.09 11.36
C ASP A 202 9.55 -2.45 11.81
N GLN A 203 10.38 -3.13 11.01
CA GLN A 203 11.01 -4.41 11.41
C GLN A 203 12.43 -4.21 11.99
N PHE A 204 12.53 -4.26 13.32
CA PHE A 204 13.76 -4.01 14.09
C PHE A 204 14.25 -5.26 14.84
N ILE A 205 15.58 -5.48 14.90
CA ILE A 205 16.22 -6.61 15.63
C ILE A 205 16.77 -6.12 16.96
N VAL A 206 16.16 -6.54 18.09
CA VAL A 206 16.62 -6.24 19.45
C VAL A 206 18.09 -6.66 19.66
N THR A 207 19.01 -5.71 19.50
CA THR A 207 20.44 -5.86 19.78
C THR A 207 20.81 -5.00 20.98
N GLY A 208 20.57 -5.55 22.16
CA GLY A 208 21.05 -5.00 23.42
C GLY A 208 19.92 -4.80 24.43
N PRO A 209 20.01 -5.37 25.63
CA PRO A 209 19.04 -5.05 26.66
C PRO A 209 19.00 -3.54 27.02
N MET A 210 17.86 -3.05 27.50
CA MET A 210 17.76 -1.71 28.11
C MET A 210 18.72 -1.63 29.30
N ASP A 211 19.50 -0.55 29.41
CA ASP A 211 20.41 -0.35 30.54
C ASP A 211 19.60 -0.41 31.86
N PRO A 212 19.94 -1.30 32.81
CA PRO A 212 19.24 -1.42 34.08
C PRO A 212 19.16 -0.10 34.86
N ASN A 213 20.19 0.75 34.77
CA ASN A 213 20.21 2.06 35.41
C ASN A 213 19.23 3.02 34.75
N LEU A 214 19.13 2.99 33.42
CA LEU A 214 18.14 3.78 32.70
C LEU A 214 16.72 3.38 33.09
N LEU A 215 16.44 2.09 33.10
CA LEU A 215 15.13 1.58 33.44
C LEU A 215 14.77 1.90 34.90
N GLN A 216 15.73 1.80 35.82
CA GLN A 216 15.57 2.25 37.21
C GLN A 216 15.29 3.76 37.32
N GLN A 217 16.02 4.60 36.57
CA GLN A 217 15.77 6.05 36.53
C GLN A 217 14.38 6.35 35.96
N LEU A 218 13.98 5.64 34.90
CA LEU A 218 12.65 5.78 34.31
C LEU A 218 11.57 5.43 35.33
N CYS A 219 11.69 4.24 35.94
CA CYS A 219 10.80 3.73 37.00
C CYS A 219 10.65 4.75 38.13
N SER A 220 11.74 5.41 38.54
CA SER A 220 11.71 6.45 39.57
C SER A 220 10.92 7.70 39.17
N LYS A 221 10.87 8.05 37.88
CA LYS A 221 10.17 9.23 37.35
C LYS A 221 8.68 9.01 37.09
N ILE A 222 8.27 7.76 36.97
CA ILE A 222 6.90 7.32 36.62
C ILE A 222 6.24 6.47 37.73
N ASN A 223 6.86 6.39 38.91
CA ASN A 223 6.41 5.60 40.07
C ASN A 223 6.15 4.11 39.73
N LEU A 224 6.96 3.53 38.85
CA LEU A 224 6.89 2.10 38.51
C LEU A 224 7.84 1.31 39.40
N ASP A 225 7.44 0.10 39.79
CA ASP A 225 8.27 -0.79 40.60
C ASP A 225 9.51 -1.22 39.80
N PRO A 226 10.74 -0.93 40.28
CA PRO A 226 11.98 -1.35 39.62
C PRO A 226 12.10 -2.87 39.47
N ALA A 227 11.34 -3.69 40.22
CA ALA A 227 11.32 -5.14 40.05
C ALA A 227 10.71 -5.59 38.70
N TRP A 228 10.11 -4.67 37.93
CA TRP A 228 9.55 -4.94 36.60
C TRP A 228 10.59 -4.80 35.48
N ALA A 229 11.81 -4.41 35.84
CA ALA A 229 12.89 -4.09 34.94
C ALA A 229 13.84 -5.28 34.72
N THR A 230 13.62 -6.06 33.66
CA THR A 230 14.71 -6.90 33.14
C THR A 230 15.39 -6.20 31.96
N PRO A 231 16.70 -6.38 31.79
CA PRO A 231 17.43 -5.80 30.67
C PRO A 231 16.77 -6.20 29.33
N GLU A 232 16.18 -7.40 29.25
CA GLU A 232 15.72 -8.05 28.02
C GLU A 232 14.26 -7.75 27.63
N LEU A 233 13.57 -6.84 28.33
CA LEU A 233 12.13 -6.56 28.20
C LEU A 233 11.87 -5.16 27.67
N CYS A 234 11.20 -5.07 26.52
CA CYS A 234 10.65 -3.83 25.99
C CYS A 234 9.12 -3.92 26.01
N VAL A 235 8.47 -2.98 26.70
CA VAL A 235 7.01 -2.94 26.83
C VAL A 235 6.42 -2.03 25.76
N GLU A 236 5.54 -2.55 24.92
CA GLU A 236 4.78 -1.77 23.96
C GLU A 236 3.32 -1.64 24.43
N GLY A 237 2.91 -0.45 24.87
CA GLY A 237 1.55 -0.20 25.35
C GLY A 237 1.52 0.46 26.72
N ASP A 238 0.42 0.25 27.45
CA ASP A 238 0.31 0.71 28.84
C ASP A 238 1.38 0.01 29.69
N LEU A 239 2.26 0.80 30.30
CA LEU A 239 3.36 0.31 31.12
C LEU A 239 2.89 -0.44 32.38
N ILE A 240 1.62 -0.25 32.78
CA ILE A 240 1.04 -0.87 33.99
C ILE A 240 0.40 -2.23 33.67
N GLU A 241 -0.22 -2.36 32.50
CA GLU A 241 -0.88 -3.60 32.05
C GLU A 241 -0.64 -3.82 30.54
N PRO A 242 0.56 -4.28 30.16
CA PRO A 242 0.95 -4.32 28.76
C PRO A 242 0.16 -5.36 27.98
N GLU A 243 -0.37 -4.94 26.83
CA GLU A 243 -0.99 -5.87 25.88
C GLU A 243 0.06 -6.55 24.98
N THR A 244 1.17 -5.85 24.70
CA THR A 244 2.26 -6.32 23.86
C THR A 244 3.60 -6.17 24.55
N VAL A 245 4.42 -7.22 24.49
CA VAL A 245 5.79 -7.20 25.00
C VAL A 245 6.74 -7.69 23.92
N THR A 246 7.90 -7.04 23.84
CA THR A 246 9.03 -7.44 23.01
C THR A 246 10.14 -7.97 23.91
N ILE A 247 10.61 -9.19 23.63
CA ILE A 247 11.67 -9.89 24.39
C ILE A 247 12.72 -10.44 23.44
N SER A 248 13.95 -10.57 23.91
CA SER A 248 15.02 -11.29 23.19
C SER A 248 15.11 -12.77 23.56
N ARG A 249 14.44 -13.17 24.65
CA ARG A 249 14.55 -14.53 25.22
C ARG A 249 13.26 -14.93 25.94
N LEU A 250 12.77 -16.13 25.65
CA LEU A 250 11.62 -16.73 26.33
C LEU A 250 12.05 -18.04 26.99
N ASP A 251 12.32 -17.99 28.28
CA ASP A 251 12.56 -19.16 29.13
C ASP A 251 11.56 -19.22 30.29
N GLU A 252 11.72 -20.21 31.18
CA GLU A 252 10.84 -20.43 32.32
C GLU A 252 10.72 -19.20 33.24
N GLN A 253 11.83 -18.47 33.45
CA GLN A 253 11.85 -17.28 34.30
C GLN A 253 11.11 -16.13 33.63
N THR A 254 11.38 -15.89 32.35
CA THR A 254 10.66 -14.87 31.56
C THR A 254 9.17 -15.23 31.48
N ALA A 255 8.81 -16.47 31.22
CA ALA A 255 7.41 -16.89 31.14
C ALA A 255 6.68 -16.73 32.48
N THR A 256 7.31 -17.15 33.59
CA THR A 256 6.76 -16.94 34.94
C THR A 256 6.56 -15.46 35.25
N PHE A 257 7.49 -14.61 34.81
CA PHE A 257 7.38 -13.16 34.94
C PHE A 257 6.22 -12.60 34.10
N LEU A 258 6.13 -12.98 32.82
CA LEU A 258 5.10 -12.50 31.89
C LEU A 258 3.69 -12.94 32.31
N ASN A 259 3.56 -14.08 32.99
CA ASN A 259 2.27 -14.57 33.50
C ASN A 259 1.64 -13.65 34.57
N LYS A 260 2.42 -12.71 35.13
CA LYS A 260 1.89 -11.66 36.03
C LYS A 260 1.02 -10.64 35.29
N PHE A 261 1.21 -10.47 33.98
CA PHE A 261 0.47 -9.51 33.16
C PHE A 261 -0.86 -10.10 32.67
N ARG A 262 -1.96 -9.79 33.37
CA ARG A 262 -3.29 -10.33 33.06
C ARG A 262 -3.82 -9.96 31.67
N ASN A 263 -3.37 -8.85 31.10
CA ASN A 263 -3.81 -8.33 29.80
C ASN A 263 -2.84 -8.61 28.66
N LEU A 264 -1.74 -9.34 28.92
CA LEU A 264 -0.75 -9.64 27.88
C LEU A 264 -1.35 -10.58 26.85
N LYS A 265 -1.46 -10.10 25.61
CA LYS A 265 -2.03 -10.84 24.48
C LYS A 265 -1.03 -11.10 23.38
N ARG A 266 0.05 -10.30 23.29
CA ARG A 266 0.99 -10.33 22.16
C ARG A 266 2.43 -10.39 22.65
N ILE A 267 3.22 -11.27 22.05
CA ILE A 267 4.67 -11.37 22.29
C ILE A 267 5.39 -11.17 20.96
N ARG A 268 6.43 -10.33 20.98
CA ARG A 268 7.43 -10.24 19.91
C ARG A 268 8.76 -10.79 20.44
N LEU A 269 9.20 -11.92 19.90
CA LEU A 269 10.40 -12.62 20.33
C LEU A 269 11.47 -12.54 19.24
N TYR A 270 12.60 -11.91 19.56
CA TYR A 270 13.76 -11.77 18.67
C TYR A 270 14.96 -12.53 19.26
N GLU A 271 15.11 -13.79 18.88
CA GLU A 271 16.13 -14.69 19.41
C GLU A 271 17.43 -14.58 18.60
N VAL A 272 18.50 -14.15 19.27
CA VAL A 272 19.81 -13.86 18.63
C VAL A 272 20.84 -14.97 18.88
N ASP A 273 20.64 -15.84 19.89
CA ASP A 273 21.70 -16.71 20.41
C ASP A 273 21.41 -18.21 20.17
N SER A 274 22.10 -18.80 19.18
CA SER A 274 21.85 -20.16 18.66
C SER A 274 22.57 -21.29 19.43
N ASN A 275 23.41 -20.95 20.41
CA ASN A 275 24.38 -21.90 20.98
C ASN A 275 23.93 -22.60 22.27
N ARG A 276 22.68 -22.45 22.72
CA ARG A 276 22.25 -22.98 24.01
C ARG A 276 21.37 -24.22 23.88
N LYS A 277 21.77 -25.29 24.59
CA LYS A 277 20.99 -26.51 24.73
C LYS A 277 19.74 -26.23 25.58
N THR A 278 18.56 -26.56 25.06
CA THR A 278 17.29 -26.49 25.77
C THR A 278 17.31 -27.40 27.00
N SER A 279 16.90 -26.87 28.15
CA SER A 279 16.52 -27.67 29.32
C SER A 279 15.31 -28.54 28.96
N THR A 280 15.37 -29.84 29.22
CA THR A 280 14.34 -30.83 28.84
C THR A 280 13.20 -30.96 29.85
N GLN A 281 13.17 -30.16 30.92
CA GLN A 281 12.16 -30.32 31.99
C GLN A 281 10.96 -29.37 31.77
N LYS A 282 9.84 -29.94 31.30
CA LYS A 282 8.55 -29.25 31.17
C LYS A 282 7.95 -28.95 32.55
N SER A 283 7.92 -27.68 32.93
CA SER A 283 7.07 -27.19 34.02
C SER A 283 5.76 -26.67 33.43
N THR A 284 4.62 -27.27 33.78
CA THR A 284 3.28 -26.85 33.32
C THR A 284 2.87 -25.47 33.86
N ASP A 285 3.52 -24.99 34.92
CA ASP A 285 3.18 -23.73 35.59
C ASP A 285 3.66 -22.48 34.83
N SER A 286 4.45 -22.67 33.77
CA SER A 286 5.05 -21.60 32.96
C SER A 286 4.35 -21.31 31.64
N LEU A 287 3.15 -21.88 31.42
CA LEU A 287 2.36 -21.58 30.23
C LEU A 287 1.77 -20.17 30.30
N LEU A 288 1.73 -19.50 29.16
CA LEU A 288 1.14 -18.19 28.96
C LEU A 288 -0.21 -18.34 28.22
N PRO A 289 -1.32 -18.62 28.92
CA PRO A 289 -2.61 -18.92 28.30
C PRO A 289 -3.32 -17.71 27.70
N SER A 290 -2.90 -16.48 28.01
CA SER A 290 -3.52 -15.25 27.49
C SER A 290 -2.98 -14.84 26.12
N ILE A 291 -1.90 -15.48 25.63
CA ILE A 291 -1.22 -15.07 24.40
C ILE A 291 -2.00 -15.53 23.18
N THR A 292 -2.44 -14.56 22.38
CA THR A 292 -3.17 -14.77 21.13
C THR A 292 -2.33 -14.47 19.90
N ASN A 293 -1.27 -13.67 20.02
CA ASN A 293 -0.40 -13.29 18.92
C ASN A 293 1.08 -13.49 19.25
N LEU A 294 1.80 -14.22 18.40
CA LEU A 294 3.24 -14.40 18.49
C LEU A 294 3.92 -13.93 17.20
N LEU A 295 4.79 -12.94 17.33
CA LEU A 295 5.78 -12.58 16.32
C LEU A 295 7.12 -13.18 16.75
N TYR A 296 7.68 -14.09 15.96
CA TYR A 296 8.95 -14.74 16.25
C TYR A 296 9.97 -14.47 15.14
N ARG A 297 11.19 -14.11 15.53
CA ARG A 297 12.35 -13.99 14.65
C ARG A 297 13.51 -14.70 15.33
N GLY A 298 13.92 -15.84 14.79
CA GLY A 298 14.91 -16.73 15.38
C GLY A 298 15.07 -18.00 14.55
N LEU A 299 15.79 -18.98 15.08
CA LEU A 299 16.10 -20.23 14.35
C LEU A 299 15.02 -21.31 14.47
N ASP A 300 14.31 -21.36 15.59
CA ASP A 300 13.38 -22.45 15.91
C ASP A 300 12.23 -21.98 16.80
N VAL A 301 11.15 -21.57 16.15
CA VAL A 301 9.92 -21.11 16.83
C VAL A 301 9.27 -22.20 17.69
N THR A 302 9.58 -23.49 17.45
CA THR A 302 8.97 -24.58 18.22
C THR A 302 9.41 -24.59 19.69
N GLN A 303 10.56 -23.98 20.00
CA GLN A 303 11.03 -23.79 21.37
C GLN A 303 10.12 -22.83 22.13
N ALA A 304 9.68 -21.74 21.49
CA ALA A 304 8.79 -20.77 22.09
C ALA A 304 7.43 -21.39 22.44
N PHE A 305 6.95 -22.33 21.63
CA PHE A 305 5.66 -22.99 21.86
C PHE A 305 5.55 -23.73 23.18
N GLN A 306 6.67 -24.12 23.81
CA GLN A 306 6.66 -24.77 25.11
C GLN A 306 6.09 -23.88 26.23
N TYR A 307 6.10 -22.56 26.03
CA TYR A 307 5.61 -21.58 26.98
C TYR A 307 4.29 -20.91 26.54
N ILE A 308 3.80 -21.19 25.34
CA ILE A 308 2.58 -20.57 24.80
C ILE A 308 1.40 -21.50 25.00
N GLY A 309 0.29 -20.96 25.53
CA GLY A 309 -0.96 -21.70 25.69
C GLY A 309 -1.65 -22.01 24.35
N ASN A 310 -2.71 -22.83 24.41
CA ASN A 310 -3.47 -23.27 23.23
C ASN A 310 -4.37 -22.19 22.59
N THR A 311 -4.26 -20.94 23.02
CA THR A 311 -5.11 -19.79 22.63
C THR A 311 -4.53 -18.96 21.49
N LEU A 312 -3.39 -19.36 20.94
CA LEU A 312 -2.72 -18.67 19.85
C LEU A 312 -3.61 -18.61 18.59
N THR A 313 -4.01 -17.41 18.18
CA THR A 313 -4.82 -17.16 16.97
C THR A 313 -3.99 -16.64 15.80
N ARG A 314 -2.84 -16.04 16.07
CA ARG A 314 -1.93 -15.48 15.04
C ARG A 314 -0.47 -15.85 15.32
N LEU A 315 0.19 -16.38 14.29
CA LEU A 315 1.63 -16.61 14.28
C LEU A 315 2.27 -15.89 13.09
N ASP A 316 3.34 -15.13 13.34
CA ASP A 316 4.20 -14.54 12.33
C ASP A 316 5.65 -14.94 12.64
N THR A 317 6.24 -15.79 11.80
CA THR A 317 7.55 -16.38 12.08
C THR A 317 8.46 -16.39 10.87
N GLU A 318 9.76 -16.23 11.11
CA GLU A 318 10.80 -16.60 10.17
C GLU A 318 11.10 -18.09 10.29
N ILE A 319 11.31 -18.77 9.16
CA ILE A 319 11.56 -20.21 9.13
C ILE A 319 12.37 -20.62 7.90
N ASN A 320 13.24 -21.60 8.06
CA ASN A 320 13.91 -22.24 6.93
C ASN A 320 12.94 -23.18 6.18
N ILE A 321 13.02 -23.22 4.85
CA ILE A 321 12.14 -24.06 4.02
C ILE A 321 12.15 -25.54 4.45
N CYS A 322 13.29 -26.06 4.94
CA CYS A 322 13.42 -27.45 5.40
C CYS A 322 12.69 -27.73 6.73
N ASP A 323 12.46 -26.69 7.55
CA ASP A 323 11.91 -26.82 8.90
C ASP A 323 10.37 -26.65 8.93
N ILE A 324 9.74 -26.31 7.79
CA ILE A 324 8.29 -26.02 7.72
C ILE A 324 7.44 -27.24 8.10
N ALA A 325 7.84 -28.46 7.72
CA ALA A 325 7.10 -29.67 8.09
C ALA A 325 6.99 -29.83 9.62
N SER A 326 8.12 -29.68 10.31
CA SER A 326 8.21 -29.72 11.78
C SER A 326 7.38 -28.60 12.43
N LEU A 327 7.38 -27.40 11.84
CA LEU A 327 6.51 -26.32 12.28
C LEU A 327 5.04 -26.73 12.19
N LEU A 328 4.57 -27.17 11.02
CA LEU A 328 3.17 -27.54 10.82
C LEU A 328 2.71 -28.68 11.74
N ASP A 329 3.60 -29.62 12.08
CA ASP A 329 3.32 -30.65 13.10
C ASP A 329 3.13 -30.05 14.48
N SER A 330 3.95 -29.05 14.83
CA SER A 330 3.87 -28.37 16.12
C SER A 330 2.64 -27.46 16.23
N LEU A 331 2.10 -26.95 15.12
CA LEU A 331 0.92 -26.08 15.13
C LEU A 331 -0.39 -26.80 15.51
N VAL A 332 -0.41 -28.14 15.50
CA VAL A 332 -1.59 -28.93 15.89
C VAL A 332 -2.06 -28.64 17.32
N GLN A 333 -1.15 -28.18 18.19
CA GLN A 333 -1.50 -27.80 19.57
C GLN A 333 -2.29 -26.49 19.70
N PHE A 334 -2.42 -25.72 18.61
CA PHE A 334 -3.13 -24.45 18.57
C PHE A 334 -4.40 -24.57 17.72
N PRO A 335 -5.49 -25.16 18.24
CA PRO A 335 -6.70 -25.45 17.46
C PRO A 335 -7.48 -24.20 17.03
N VAL A 336 -7.15 -23.03 17.58
CA VAL A 336 -7.77 -21.73 17.24
C VAL A 336 -6.86 -20.86 16.36
N LEU A 337 -5.75 -21.40 15.84
CA LEU A 337 -4.82 -20.66 14.99
C LEU A 337 -5.47 -20.32 13.65
N GLU A 338 -5.84 -19.06 13.48
CA GLU A 338 -6.56 -18.56 12.31
C GLU A 338 -5.60 -18.00 11.25
N ARG A 339 -4.53 -17.34 11.68
CA ARG A 339 -3.59 -16.66 10.78
C ARG A 339 -2.17 -17.17 10.95
N LEU A 340 -1.60 -17.64 9.85
CA LEU A 340 -0.20 -18.07 9.75
C LEU A 340 0.54 -17.20 8.74
N ALA A 341 1.57 -16.48 9.20
CA ALA A 341 2.47 -15.71 8.37
C ALA A 341 3.90 -16.27 8.47
N LEU A 342 4.48 -16.63 7.33
CA LEU A 342 5.78 -17.26 7.21
C LEU A 342 6.71 -16.40 6.37
N GLN A 343 7.86 -16.06 6.93
CA GLN A 343 9.01 -15.55 6.20
C GLN A 343 9.94 -16.73 5.91
N VAL A 344 9.87 -17.25 4.69
CA VAL A 344 10.50 -18.51 4.29
C VAL A 344 11.89 -18.24 3.71
N ASN A 345 12.91 -18.66 4.45
CA ASN A 345 14.29 -18.65 3.99
C ASN A 345 14.57 -19.89 3.14
N GLN A 346 14.95 -19.67 1.88
CA GLN A 346 15.15 -20.74 0.90
C GLN A 346 16.56 -21.37 0.93
N ALA A 347 17.44 -20.91 1.82
CA ALA A 347 18.78 -21.47 1.96
C ALA A 347 18.73 -22.90 2.50
N VAL A 348 19.13 -23.89 1.70
CA VAL A 348 19.16 -25.30 2.14
C VAL A 348 20.35 -25.50 3.07
N LYS A 349 20.10 -25.87 4.33
CA LYS A 349 21.16 -26.24 5.28
C LYS A 349 21.89 -27.48 4.72
N LYS A 350 23.23 -27.44 4.66
CA LYS A 350 24.04 -28.57 4.19
C LYS A 350 23.72 -29.83 5.02
N GLY A 351 23.22 -30.87 4.37
CA GLY A 351 22.84 -32.13 5.03
C GLY A 351 21.45 -32.16 5.66
N ALA A 352 20.61 -31.14 5.45
CA ALA A 352 19.21 -31.21 5.86
C ALA A 352 18.42 -32.13 4.93
N GLU A 353 17.89 -33.22 5.48
CA GLU A 353 16.90 -34.05 4.81
C GLU A 353 15.51 -33.45 5.01
N TYR A 354 14.70 -33.46 3.95
CA TYR A 354 13.29 -33.08 4.05
C TYR A 354 12.53 -34.17 4.81
N ASN A 355 12.23 -33.90 6.08
CA ASN A 355 11.48 -34.83 6.91
C ASN A 355 10.01 -34.86 6.46
N LYS A 356 9.61 -35.97 5.87
CA LYS A 356 8.20 -36.23 5.54
C LYS A 356 7.48 -36.65 6.82
N THR A 357 6.89 -35.72 7.55
CA THR A 357 6.12 -36.04 8.76
C THR A 357 4.71 -35.46 8.74
N GLY A 358 3.82 -36.14 9.49
CA GLY A 358 2.43 -35.79 9.87
C GLY A 358 1.37 -35.69 8.76
N ASN A 359 0.17 -36.23 9.02
CA ASN A 359 -1.04 -36.02 8.20
C ASN A 359 -2.08 -35.16 8.94
N SER A 360 -1.67 -34.46 10.00
CA SER A 360 -2.58 -33.66 10.82
C SER A 360 -3.10 -32.45 10.04
N SER A 361 -4.42 -32.32 9.97
CA SER A 361 -5.07 -31.21 9.28
C SER A 361 -5.11 -29.96 10.17
N LEU A 362 -4.79 -28.80 9.60
CA LEU A 362 -4.79 -27.49 10.25
C LEU A 362 -6.02 -26.69 9.77
N LEU A 363 -7.20 -27.21 10.07
CA LEU A 363 -8.49 -26.70 9.57
C LEU A 363 -8.84 -25.29 10.08
N SER A 364 -8.22 -24.86 11.18
CA SER A 364 -8.44 -23.53 11.78
C SER A 364 -7.84 -22.39 10.96
N ILE A 365 -6.81 -22.67 10.15
CA ILE A 365 -6.09 -21.63 9.41
C ILE A 365 -6.94 -21.11 8.27
N LYS A 366 -7.31 -19.82 8.35
CA LYS A 366 -8.10 -19.08 7.36
C LYS A 366 -7.25 -18.13 6.53
N ILE A 367 -6.16 -17.62 7.09
CA ILE A 367 -5.28 -16.65 6.44
C ILE A 367 -3.86 -17.23 6.40
N LEU A 368 -3.34 -17.46 5.20
CA LEU A 368 -1.97 -17.91 4.98
C LEU A 368 -1.17 -16.83 4.25
N LYS A 369 -0.08 -16.36 4.86
CA LYS A 369 0.86 -15.43 4.26
C LYS A 369 2.23 -16.07 4.16
N MET A 370 2.86 -16.04 2.99
CA MET A 370 4.18 -16.59 2.77
C MET A 370 5.02 -15.57 1.99
N LYS A 371 6.15 -15.15 2.56
CA LYS A 371 7.15 -14.31 1.91
C LYS A 371 8.42 -15.12 1.74
N PHE A 372 8.76 -15.44 0.49
CA PHE A 372 9.94 -16.20 0.15
C PHE A 372 11.13 -15.25 0.01
N ILE A 373 12.17 -15.48 0.79
CA ILE A 373 13.39 -14.68 0.78
C ILE A 373 14.54 -15.61 0.44
N TYR A 374 15.29 -15.27 -0.61
CA TYR A 374 16.54 -15.95 -0.89
C TYR A 374 17.67 -15.21 -0.20
N CYS A 375 18.24 -15.85 0.81
CA CYS A 375 19.49 -15.42 1.37
C CYS A 375 20.59 -16.16 0.60
N ALA A 376 21.19 -15.49 -0.39
CA ALA A 376 22.47 -15.90 -0.94
C ALA A 376 23.54 -15.71 0.16
N SER A 377 23.50 -16.53 1.21
CA SER A 377 24.49 -16.48 2.28
C SER A 377 25.81 -16.94 1.69
N ASP A 378 26.79 -16.03 1.55
CA ASP A 378 28.26 -16.09 1.53
C ASP A 378 29.05 -17.38 1.17
N THR A 379 28.43 -18.51 0.90
CA THR A 379 29.07 -19.72 0.41
C THR A 379 29.40 -19.50 -1.06
N THR A 380 30.60 -18.94 -1.32
CA THR A 380 31.44 -19.18 -2.49
C THR A 380 30.74 -19.87 -3.67
N MET A 381 29.73 -19.20 -4.25
CA MET A 381 28.98 -19.69 -5.41
C MET A 381 29.79 -19.48 -6.69
N THR A 382 31.10 -19.68 -6.64
CA THR A 382 31.96 -19.38 -7.78
C THR A 382 31.79 -20.37 -8.93
N GLN A 383 31.17 -21.55 -8.75
CA GLN A 383 30.94 -22.52 -9.84
C GLN A 383 29.82 -23.54 -9.55
N GLU A 384 28.59 -23.13 -9.21
CA GLU A 384 27.49 -24.12 -9.18
C GLU A 384 26.91 -24.36 -10.58
N SER A 385 26.96 -25.63 -10.99
CA SER A 385 26.39 -26.15 -12.23
C SER A 385 24.86 -25.96 -12.28
N PRO A 386 24.23 -25.94 -13.48
CA PRO A 386 22.77 -25.92 -13.64
C PRO A 386 22.00 -26.97 -12.82
N GLY A 387 22.66 -28.06 -12.39
CA GLY A 387 22.08 -29.09 -11.52
C GLY A 387 21.67 -28.61 -10.13
N ALA A 388 22.24 -27.51 -9.61
CA ALA A 388 21.80 -26.92 -8.34
C ALA A 388 20.39 -26.31 -8.47
N ILE A 389 20.11 -25.63 -9.59
CA ILE A 389 18.79 -25.04 -9.90
C ILE A 389 17.69 -26.11 -9.94
N TYR A 390 17.96 -27.28 -10.54
CA TYR A 390 16.99 -28.39 -10.58
C TYR A 390 16.66 -28.99 -9.21
N ASN A 391 17.63 -29.03 -8.29
CA ASN A 391 17.36 -29.48 -6.91
C ASN A 391 16.54 -28.44 -6.12
N HIS A 392 16.62 -27.16 -6.47
CA HIS A 392 15.81 -26.10 -5.87
C HIS A 392 14.32 -26.17 -6.26
N GLU A 393 13.95 -26.74 -7.40
CA GLU A 393 12.54 -26.81 -7.83
C GLU A 393 11.69 -27.84 -7.02
N LYS A 394 12.32 -28.92 -6.53
CA LYS A 394 11.62 -29.98 -5.79
C LYS A 394 11.09 -29.53 -4.43
N LEU A 395 11.82 -28.65 -3.73
CA LEU A 395 11.47 -28.21 -2.38
C LEU A 395 10.18 -27.38 -2.34
N PRO A 396 10.00 -26.34 -3.19
CA PRO A 396 8.73 -25.63 -3.32
C PRO A 396 7.57 -26.57 -3.66
N ILE A 397 7.75 -27.55 -4.56
CA ILE A 397 6.69 -28.53 -4.88
C ILE A 397 6.26 -29.29 -3.62
N LEU A 398 7.22 -29.89 -2.91
CA LEU A 398 6.94 -30.65 -1.69
C LEU A 398 6.30 -29.79 -0.60
N LEU A 399 6.72 -28.54 -0.48
CA LEU A 399 6.16 -27.57 0.45
C LEU A 399 4.69 -27.27 0.13
N PHE A 400 4.40 -26.96 -1.13
CA PHE A 400 3.04 -26.62 -1.57
C PHE A 400 2.10 -27.82 -1.52
N ASP A 401 2.59 -29.04 -1.83
CA ASP A 401 1.84 -30.28 -1.63
C ASP A 401 1.52 -30.52 -0.15
N LEU A 402 2.45 -30.20 0.75
CA LEU A 402 2.25 -30.29 2.19
C LEU A 402 1.15 -29.31 2.66
N PHE A 403 1.19 -28.06 2.20
CA PHE A 403 0.13 -27.08 2.51
C PHE A 403 -1.22 -27.51 1.91
N ALA A 404 -1.26 -28.01 0.67
CA ALA A 404 -2.49 -28.48 0.04
C ALA A 404 -3.19 -29.55 0.88
N GLY A 405 -2.42 -30.47 1.47
CA GLY A 405 -2.94 -31.52 2.34
C GLY A 405 -3.41 -31.04 3.73
N ARG A 406 -2.85 -29.94 4.25
CA ARG A 406 -3.05 -29.52 5.64
C ARG A 406 -3.91 -28.28 5.83
N THR A 407 -3.89 -27.34 4.89
CA THR A 407 -4.54 -26.03 5.01
C THR A 407 -5.58 -25.84 3.89
N SER A 408 -6.46 -26.83 3.71
CA SER A 408 -7.44 -26.82 2.61
C SER A 408 -8.62 -25.85 2.80
N LEU A 409 -8.82 -25.33 4.03
CA LEU A 409 -9.90 -24.39 4.37
C LEU A 409 -9.48 -22.92 4.37
N VAL A 410 -8.30 -22.60 3.82
CA VAL A 410 -7.79 -21.22 3.73
C VAL A 410 -8.70 -20.40 2.81
N GLU A 411 -9.01 -19.19 3.28
CA GLU A 411 -9.88 -18.22 2.60
C GLU A 411 -9.07 -17.05 2.03
N GLU A 412 -7.94 -16.72 2.65
CA GLU A 412 -7.04 -15.67 2.18
C GLU A 412 -5.61 -16.19 2.03
N VAL A 413 -5.03 -15.98 0.85
CA VAL A 413 -3.65 -16.38 0.55
C VAL A 413 -2.86 -15.16 0.08
N GLU A 414 -1.70 -14.95 0.68
CA GLU A 414 -0.75 -13.91 0.30
C GLU A 414 0.61 -14.53 0.04
N LEU A 415 1.06 -14.53 -1.21
CA LEU A 415 2.36 -15.08 -1.61
C LEU A 415 3.21 -13.95 -2.16
N ARG A 416 4.37 -13.72 -1.53
CA ARG A 416 5.34 -12.69 -1.94
C ARG A 416 6.76 -13.22 -2.08
N GLY A 417 7.58 -12.45 -2.78
CA GLY A 417 9.02 -12.67 -2.87
C GLY A 417 9.37 -13.74 -3.89
N GLU A 418 10.46 -14.47 -3.65
CA GLU A 418 11.07 -15.37 -4.64
C GLU A 418 10.31 -16.69 -4.80
N LEU A 419 9.21 -16.61 -5.56
CA LEU A 419 8.22 -17.66 -5.71
C LEU A 419 8.35 -18.40 -7.04
N HIS A 420 8.48 -19.72 -6.98
CA HIS A 420 8.31 -20.58 -8.14
C HIS A 420 6.83 -20.63 -8.54
N PHE A 421 6.51 -20.18 -9.76
CA PHE A 421 5.12 -19.97 -10.15
C PHE A 421 4.36 -21.29 -10.38
N GLY A 422 4.98 -22.27 -11.05
CA GLY A 422 4.35 -23.56 -11.36
C GLY A 422 3.79 -24.30 -10.13
N PRO A 423 4.62 -24.56 -9.09
CA PRO A 423 4.18 -25.16 -7.84
C PRO A 423 3.12 -24.32 -7.11
N THR A 424 3.31 -22.99 -7.11
CA THR A 424 2.37 -22.04 -6.51
C THR A 424 0.97 -22.14 -7.09
N ILE A 425 0.85 -22.20 -8.43
CA ILE A 425 -0.44 -22.32 -9.10
C ILE A 425 -1.14 -23.63 -8.78
N ARG A 426 -0.39 -24.75 -8.76
CA ARG A 426 -0.97 -26.05 -8.40
C ARG A 426 -1.55 -26.01 -6.99
N TYR A 427 -0.86 -25.37 -6.04
CA TYR A 427 -1.38 -25.16 -4.70
C TYR A 427 -2.67 -24.33 -4.70
N ILE A 428 -2.67 -23.17 -5.36
CA ILE A 428 -3.86 -22.30 -5.42
C ILE A 428 -5.07 -23.06 -5.96
N GLN A 429 -4.89 -23.85 -7.02
CA GLN A 429 -5.95 -24.68 -7.62
C GLN A 429 -6.53 -25.71 -6.64
N THR A 430 -5.79 -26.12 -5.61
CA THR A 430 -6.31 -27.04 -4.57
C THR A 430 -7.23 -26.35 -3.56
N LEU A 431 -7.20 -25.02 -3.48
CA LEU A 431 -7.92 -24.25 -2.47
C LEU A 431 -9.38 -24.01 -2.89
N ARG A 432 -10.30 -24.71 -2.23
CA ARG A 432 -11.72 -24.64 -2.59
C ARG A 432 -12.45 -23.44 -2.00
N ASN A 433 -11.95 -22.88 -0.89
CA ASN A 433 -12.62 -21.82 -0.13
C ASN A 433 -11.98 -20.44 -0.30
N ILE A 434 -11.04 -20.29 -1.24
CA ILE A 434 -10.31 -19.03 -1.42
C ILE A 434 -11.26 -17.90 -1.83
N LYS A 435 -11.21 -16.81 -1.08
CA LYS A 435 -11.94 -15.55 -1.29
C LYS A 435 -11.02 -14.42 -1.68
N SER A 436 -9.79 -14.41 -1.17
CA SER A 436 -8.78 -13.39 -1.44
C SER A 436 -7.46 -14.01 -1.82
N LEU A 437 -6.88 -13.55 -2.92
CA LEU A 437 -5.56 -13.96 -3.37
C LEU A 437 -4.69 -12.74 -3.65
N TYR A 438 -3.50 -12.72 -3.06
CA TYR A 438 -2.46 -11.74 -3.32
C TYR A 438 -1.19 -12.44 -3.80
N LEU A 439 -0.71 -12.07 -4.98
CA LEU A 439 0.50 -12.59 -5.60
C LEU A 439 1.47 -11.46 -5.90
N ASP A 440 2.70 -11.60 -5.42
CA ASP A 440 3.79 -10.66 -5.63
C ASP A 440 5.11 -11.43 -5.83
N PRO A 441 5.20 -12.26 -6.89
CA PRO A 441 6.39 -13.02 -7.19
C PRO A 441 7.53 -12.07 -7.56
N HIS A 442 8.75 -12.41 -7.19
CA HIS A 442 9.97 -11.69 -7.54
C HIS A 442 10.97 -12.71 -8.11
N PRO A 443 11.66 -12.43 -9.22
CA PRO A 443 12.83 -13.22 -9.54
C PRO A 443 13.94 -12.97 -8.50
N PRO A 444 14.82 -13.96 -8.27
CA PRO A 444 16.08 -13.74 -7.56
C PRO A 444 16.85 -12.57 -8.17
N ILE A 445 17.40 -11.70 -7.32
CA ILE A 445 18.23 -10.57 -7.76
C ILE A 445 19.67 -11.06 -7.92
N PHE A 446 20.06 -11.37 -9.16
CA PHE A 446 21.41 -11.86 -9.49
C PHE A 446 22.50 -10.79 -9.50
N GLY A 447 22.14 -9.50 -9.45
CA GLY A 447 23.06 -8.36 -9.63
C GLY A 447 24.22 -8.26 -8.62
N ARG A 448 24.30 -9.14 -7.62
CA ARG A 448 25.40 -9.24 -6.66
C ARG A 448 26.33 -10.43 -6.88
N ILE A 449 25.98 -11.36 -7.77
CA ILE A 449 26.79 -12.55 -8.05
C ILE A 449 27.72 -12.22 -9.22
N HIS A 450 29.01 -12.03 -8.92
CA HIS A 450 30.02 -11.84 -9.96
C HIS A 450 30.12 -13.08 -10.86
N GLY A 451 30.01 -12.90 -12.17
CA GLY A 451 30.23 -13.97 -13.16
C GLY A 451 28.98 -14.68 -13.70
N VAL A 452 27.77 -14.23 -13.34
CA VAL A 452 26.53 -14.71 -13.97
C VAL A 452 26.43 -14.17 -15.39
N THR A 453 26.27 -15.04 -16.39
CA THR A 453 26.00 -14.62 -17.76
C THR A 453 24.52 -14.26 -17.93
N PRO A 454 24.15 -13.35 -18.86
CA PRO A 454 22.75 -13.00 -19.14
C PRO A 454 21.87 -14.22 -19.44
N GLU A 455 22.43 -15.24 -20.12
CA GLU A 455 21.70 -16.48 -20.45
C GLU A 455 21.38 -17.30 -19.19
N PHE A 456 22.29 -17.32 -18.20
CA PHE A 456 22.03 -17.97 -16.92
C PHE A 456 20.97 -17.22 -16.12
N GLU A 457 21.03 -15.88 -16.08
CA GLU A 457 20.01 -15.06 -15.44
C GLU A 457 18.63 -15.29 -16.09
N GLU A 458 18.56 -15.34 -17.42
CA GLU A 458 17.33 -15.67 -18.14
C GLU A 458 16.80 -17.05 -17.72
N LEU A 459 17.62 -18.11 -17.85
CA LEU A 459 17.21 -19.46 -17.48
C LEU A 459 16.80 -19.59 -16.01
N ALA A 460 17.52 -18.93 -15.10
CA ALA A 460 17.26 -19.00 -13.66
C ALA A 460 16.00 -18.19 -13.26
N THR A 461 15.59 -17.18 -14.04
CA THR A 461 14.35 -16.44 -13.79
C THR A 461 13.11 -17.10 -14.39
N LEU A 462 13.24 -17.99 -15.39
CA LEU A 462 12.09 -18.63 -16.07
C LEU A 462 11.10 -19.28 -15.09
N SER A 463 11.57 -19.97 -14.05
CA SER A 463 10.69 -20.63 -13.06
C SER A 463 9.91 -19.66 -12.15
N TYR A 464 10.34 -18.39 -12.10
CA TYR A 464 9.73 -17.31 -11.33
C TYR A 464 8.85 -16.41 -12.20
N GLN A 465 8.99 -16.50 -13.52
CA GLN A 465 8.11 -15.80 -14.44
C GLN A 465 6.73 -16.44 -14.37
N ILE A 466 5.70 -15.59 -14.23
CA ILE A 466 4.32 -15.98 -14.51
C ILE A 466 4.32 -16.42 -15.98
N PRO A 467 4.09 -17.71 -16.32
CA PRO A 467 4.04 -18.13 -17.70
C PRO A 467 3.02 -17.26 -18.44
N ALA A 468 3.20 -17.05 -19.74
CA ALA A 468 2.21 -16.39 -20.59
C ALA A 468 0.85 -17.14 -20.66
N MET A 469 0.69 -18.19 -19.84
CA MET A 469 -0.54 -18.92 -19.65
C MET A 469 -1.61 -18.05 -19.01
N SER A 470 -2.82 -18.35 -19.46
CA SER A 470 -4.06 -17.82 -18.95
C SER A 470 -4.18 -17.83 -17.43
N ILE A 471 -4.77 -16.76 -16.87
CA ILE A 471 -5.29 -16.65 -15.51
C ILE A 471 -6.47 -17.60 -15.22
N ASP A 472 -6.71 -18.63 -16.04
CA ASP A 472 -7.75 -19.65 -15.81
C ASP A 472 -7.57 -20.35 -14.45
N TRP A 473 -6.37 -20.37 -13.91
CA TRP A 473 -6.13 -20.88 -12.55
C TRP A 473 -6.84 -20.05 -11.46
N ALA A 474 -7.23 -18.81 -11.74
CA ALA A 474 -8.01 -17.97 -10.84
C ALA A 474 -9.53 -18.22 -10.92
N GLN A 475 -9.99 -19.20 -11.73
CA GLN A 475 -11.40 -19.60 -11.83
C GLN A 475 -11.88 -20.36 -10.59
N HIS A 476 -11.82 -19.71 -9.44
CA HIS A 476 -12.41 -20.21 -8.21
C HIS A 476 -13.80 -19.59 -8.04
N GLN A 477 -14.79 -20.43 -7.73
CA GLN A 477 -16.18 -20.00 -7.58
C GLN A 477 -16.38 -18.93 -6.49
N HIS A 478 -15.46 -18.85 -5.53
CA HIS A 478 -15.56 -17.98 -4.36
C HIS A 478 -14.53 -16.84 -4.33
N LEU A 479 -13.61 -16.76 -5.30
CA LEU A 479 -12.56 -15.72 -5.31
C LEU A 479 -13.17 -14.36 -5.64
N GLN A 480 -13.20 -13.47 -4.64
CA GLN A 480 -13.75 -12.11 -4.74
C GLN A 480 -12.66 -11.08 -4.98
N LYS A 481 -11.52 -11.22 -4.30
CA LYS A 481 -10.39 -10.30 -4.39
C LYS A 481 -9.17 -10.95 -5.04
N LEU A 482 -8.66 -10.34 -6.10
CA LEU A 482 -7.44 -10.77 -6.78
C LEU A 482 -6.44 -9.62 -6.82
N SER A 483 -5.24 -9.83 -6.28
CA SER A 483 -4.17 -8.85 -6.25
C SER A 483 -2.92 -9.42 -6.92
N ILE A 484 -2.42 -8.76 -7.96
CA ILE A 484 -1.26 -9.21 -8.75
C ILE A 484 -0.23 -8.09 -8.85
N PHE A 485 0.96 -8.34 -8.34
CA PHE A 485 2.11 -7.45 -8.36
C PHE A 485 3.21 -8.11 -9.18
N ILE A 486 3.58 -7.47 -10.30
CA ILE A 486 4.61 -7.98 -11.20
C ILE A 486 5.91 -7.19 -10.98
N PRO A 487 7.02 -7.86 -10.64
CA PRO A 487 8.28 -7.26 -10.22
C PRO A 487 9.04 -6.64 -11.40
N MET A 488 10.09 -5.86 -11.10
CA MET A 488 11.07 -5.46 -12.13
C MET A 488 11.82 -6.69 -12.62
N PHE A 489 11.66 -7.05 -13.88
CA PHE A 489 12.73 -7.75 -14.59
C PHE A 489 13.69 -6.69 -15.14
N SER A 490 14.98 -6.81 -14.84
CA SER A 490 16.02 -6.25 -15.71
C SER A 490 15.69 -6.74 -17.12
N ASP A 491 15.61 -5.85 -18.11
CA ASP A 491 15.44 -6.33 -19.48
C ASP A 491 16.57 -7.32 -19.79
N PRO A 492 16.27 -8.50 -20.39
CA PRO A 492 17.34 -9.31 -20.95
C PRO A 492 18.17 -8.41 -21.87
N SER A 493 19.50 -8.54 -21.77
CA SER A 493 20.45 -7.75 -22.55
C SER A 493 20.00 -7.71 -24.02
N PRO A 494 20.02 -6.53 -24.70
CA PRO A 494 19.40 -6.32 -26.02
C PRO A 494 20.06 -7.07 -27.19
N ILE A 495 20.87 -8.10 -26.92
CA ILE A 495 21.67 -8.81 -27.92
C ILE A 495 20.80 -9.74 -28.81
N GLN A 496 19.51 -9.94 -28.52
CA GLN A 496 18.61 -10.77 -29.35
C GLN A 496 17.29 -10.07 -29.77
N ALA A 497 17.33 -8.75 -30.02
CA ALA A 497 16.17 -8.01 -30.55
C ALA A 497 15.82 -8.31 -32.04
N ASP A 498 16.42 -9.33 -32.66
CA ASP A 498 16.19 -9.73 -34.06
C ASP A 498 15.14 -10.84 -34.23
N SER A 499 14.41 -11.23 -33.17
CA SER A 499 13.25 -12.12 -33.31
C SER A 499 11.94 -11.36 -33.04
N ASP A 500 10.95 -11.59 -33.92
CA ASP A 500 9.53 -11.19 -33.87
C ASP A 500 8.80 -11.62 -32.58
N SER A 501 9.36 -11.33 -31.40
CA SER A 501 8.74 -11.55 -30.10
C SER A 501 7.76 -10.42 -29.80
N THR A 502 6.81 -10.20 -30.71
CA THR A 502 5.58 -9.42 -30.47
C THR A 502 4.61 -10.17 -29.55
N GLN A 503 4.93 -11.40 -29.14
CA GLN A 503 4.08 -12.11 -28.21
C GLN A 503 4.01 -11.38 -26.86
N PRO A 504 2.79 -11.07 -26.38
CA PRO A 504 2.61 -10.44 -25.08
C PRO A 504 3.20 -11.34 -24.00
N TRP A 505 3.90 -10.76 -23.03
CA TRP A 505 4.47 -11.50 -21.88
C TRP A 505 3.39 -12.28 -21.11
N TYR A 506 2.14 -11.83 -21.23
CA TYR A 506 0.97 -12.44 -20.62
C TYR A 506 -0.18 -12.43 -21.62
N SER A 507 -0.70 -13.60 -21.98
CA SER A 507 -1.93 -13.76 -22.75
C SER A 507 -3.01 -14.29 -21.82
N LEU A 508 -4.11 -13.54 -21.67
CA LEU A 508 -5.23 -14.02 -20.87
C LEU A 508 -6.18 -14.83 -21.75
N SER A 509 -6.71 -15.94 -21.21
CA SER A 509 -7.85 -16.63 -21.81
C SER A 509 -9.06 -15.71 -21.88
N SER A 510 -9.89 -15.95 -22.89
CA SER A 510 -11.17 -15.29 -23.09
C SER A 510 -12.23 -15.69 -22.06
N THR A 511 -11.95 -16.63 -21.16
CA THR A 511 -12.94 -17.13 -20.18
C THR A 511 -13.22 -16.07 -19.10
N PRO A 512 -14.49 -15.69 -18.89
CA PRO A 512 -14.87 -14.76 -17.82
C PRO A 512 -14.70 -15.37 -16.42
N ILE A 513 -14.05 -14.65 -15.52
CA ILE A 513 -13.96 -14.90 -14.09
C ILE A 513 -15.04 -14.06 -13.40
N LEU A 514 -16.20 -14.68 -13.20
CA LEU A 514 -17.41 -14.00 -12.71
C LEU A 514 -17.39 -13.69 -11.21
N SER A 515 -16.56 -14.39 -10.44
CA SER A 515 -16.52 -14.29 -8.97
C SER A 515 -15.76 -13.06 -8.48
N VAL A 516 -14.78 -12.56 -9.24
CA VAL A 516 -13.90 -11.47 -8.81
C VAL A 516 -14.61 -10.12 -8.93
N THR A 517 -14.73 -9.43 -7.80
CA THR A 517 -15.32 -8.10 -7.65
C THR A 517 -14.26 -7.02 -7.43
N ASP A 518 -13.12 -7.39 -6.85
CA ASP A 518 -12.05 -6.46 -6.48
C ASP A 518 -10.72 -6.89 -7.10
N LEU A 519 -10.15 -6.03 -7.95
CA LEU A 519 -8.91 -6.31 -8.67
C LEU A 519 -7.83 -5.28 -8.31
N GLU A 520 -6.72 -5.74 -7.75
CA GLU A 520 -5.55 -4.92 -7.44
C GLU A 520 -4.37 -5.30 -8.34
N LEU A 521 -3.79 -4.32 -9.01
CA LEU A 521 -2.80 -4.54 -10.05
C LEU A 521 -1.60 -3.64 -9.81
N SER A 522 -0.41 -4.22 -9.78
CA SER A 522 0.83 -3.45 -9.78
C SER A 522 1.76 -3.90 -10.88
N PHE A 523 2.02 -3.00 -11.81
CA PHE A 523 2.72 -3.33 -13.05
C PHE A 523 3.88 -2.38 -13.29
N ARG A 524 5.03 -2.92 -13.69
CA ARG A 524 6.17 -2.13 -14.16
C ARG A 524 6.50 -2.34 -15.63
N LYS A 525 5.94 -3.38 -16.27
CA LYS A 525 6.10 -3.69 -17.69
C LYS A 525 4.74 -3.86 -18.39
N PRO A 526 4.70 -3.65 -19.72
CA PRO A 526 4.21 -4.66 -20.66
C PRO A 526 2.98 -5.54 -20.45
N LEU A 527 1.86 -5.18 -19.82
CA LEU A 527 0.75 -6.16 -19.69
C LEU A 527 -0.36 -5.96 -20.71
N PHE A 528 -0.53 -6.95 -21.57
CA PHE A 528 -1.72 -7.12 -22.40
C PHE A 528 -2.83 -7.76 -21.56
N PHE A 529 -3.42 -6.95 -20.68
CA PHE A 529 -4.47 -7.43 -19.78
C PHE A 529 -5.86 -7.24 -20.43
N ASN A 530 -6.54 -8.35 -20.71
CA ASN A 530 -7.95 -8.35 -21.10
C ASN A 530 -8.85 -8.20 -19.86
N PHE A 531 -9.07 -6.96 -19.43
CA PHE A 531 -9.99 -6.62 -18.33
C PHE A 531 -11.42 -7.15 -18.55
N GLY A 532 -11.81 -7.50 -19.78
CA GLY A 532 -13.13 -8.03 -20.07
C GLY A 532 -13.41 -9.39 -19.46
N CYS A 533 -12.39 -10.08 -18.94
CA CYS A 533 -12.58 -11.32 -18.20
C CYS A 533 -13.21 -11.09 -16.81
N PHE A 534 -13.35 -9.84 -16.35
CA PHE A 534 -13.93 -9.50 -15.03
C PHE A 534 -15.23 -8.69 -15.18
N PRO A 535 -16.34 -9.26 -15.68
CA PRO A 535 -17.55 -8.50 -15.97
C PRO A 535 -18.25 -7.96 -14.71
N ASN A 536 -18.03 -8.59 -13.55
CA ASN A 536 -18.67 -8.23 -12.27
C ASN A 536 -17.83 -7.30 -11.40
N LEU A 537 -16.76 -6.72 -11.94
CA LEU A 537 -15.84 -5.88 -11.20
C LEU A 537 -16.55 -4.65 -10.58
N THR A 538 -16.40 -4.46 -9.28
CA THR A 538 -16.92 -3.31 -8.50
C THR A 538 -15.80 -2.33 -8.15
N SER A 539 -14.58 -2.85 -7.93
CA SER A 539 -13.41 -2.03 -7.60
C SER A 539 -12.19 -2.46 -8.41
N ILE A 540 -11.44 -1.46 -8.89
CA ILE A 540 -10.14 -1.70 -9.51
C ILE A 540 -9.09 -0.76 -8.92
N SER A 541 -7.94 -1.30 -8.54
CA SER A 541 -6.83 -0.53 -8.01
C SER A 541 -5.57 -0.76 -8.81
N PHE A 542 -4.96 0.33 -9.24
CA PHE A 542 -3.63 0.34 -9.84
C PHE A 542 -2.64 0.83 -8.78
N TYR A 543 -1.53 0.12 -8.66
CA TYR A 543 -0.42 0.42 -7.78
C TYR A 543 0.88 0.33 -8.57
N GLY A 544 1.94 0.96 -8.08
CA GLY A 544 3.27 0.74 -8.63
C GLY A 544 4.15 1.96 -8.49
N HIS A 545 5.33 1.88 -9.11
CA HIS A 545 6.37 2.89 -8.98
C HIS A 545 6.31 3.95 -10.07
N SER A 546 6.74 5.14 -9.69
CA SER A 546 7.07 6.36 -10.43
C SER A 546 7.64 6.30 -11.86
N GLY A 547 7.92 5.12 -12.41
CA GLY A 547 8.40 4.91 -13.75
C GLY A 547 7.35 5.20 -14.83
N GLU A 548 7.83 5.64 -15.98
CA GLU A 548 7.03 6.05 -17.13
C GLU A 548 6.29 4.91 -17.88
N PRO A 549 6.72 3.63 -17.86
CA PRO A 549 6.00 2.54 -18.52
C PRO A 549 4.57 2.30 -18.03
N ALA A 550 4.32 2.45 -16.72
CA ALA A 550 3.02 2.15 -16.11
C ALA A 550 1.90 3.10 -16.59
N PHE A 551 2.28 4.25 -17.16
CA PHE A 551 1.40 5.27 -17.72
C PHE A 551 0.41 4.74 -18.76
N MET A 552 0.87 3.89 -19.68
CA MET A 552 0.06 3.54 -20.84
C MET A 552 -1.14 2.68 -20.43
N TYR A 553 -0.99 1.75 -19.50
CA TYR A 553 -2.03 0.77 -19.15
C TYR A 553 -3.24 1.38 -18.47
N ILE A 554 -3.03 2.28 -17.51
CA ILE A 554 -4.14 2.94 -16.81
C ILE A 554 -4.97 3.69 -17.85
N SER A 555 -4.29 4.47 -18.70
CA SER A 555 -4.94 5.25 -19.76
C SER A 555 -5.57 4.39 -20.87
N ASP A 556 -5.06 3.20 -21.15
CA ASP A 556 -5.68 2.26 -22.11
C ASP A 556 -6.90 1.57 -21.51
N PHE A 557 -6.87 1.29 -20.21
CA PHE A 557 -8.05 0.85 -19.47
C PHE A 557 -9.12 1.96 -19.41
N LEU A 558 -8.72 3.20 -19.14
CA LEU A 558 -9.62 4.36 -19.19
C LEU A 558 -10.26 4.53 -20.58
N GLU A 559 -9.49 4.38 -21.64
CA GLU A 559 -10.01 4.40 -23.02
C GLU A 559 -11.04 3.29 -23.25
N LYS A 560 -10.77 2.06 -22.80
CA LYS A 560 -11.75 0.96 -22.88
C LYS A 560 -13.04 1.28 -22.10
N LEU A 561 -12.93 1.94 -20.95
CA LEU A 561 -14.10 2.38 -20.18
C LEU A 561 -14.86 3.52 -20.86
N ILE A 562 -14.19 4.41 -21.59
CA ILE A 562 -14.82 5.46 -22.39
C ILE A 562 -15.59 4.83 -23.57
N LEU A 563 -14.95 3.89 -24.27
CA LEU A 563 -15.57 3.23 -25.43
C LEU A 563 -16.70 2.29 -25.01
N GLN A 564 -16.53 1.50 -23.94
CA GLN A 564 -17.46 0.45 -23.55
C GLN A 564 -17.77 0.47 -22.05
N PRO A 565 -18.40 1.53 -21.52
CA PRO A 565 -18.75 1.61 -20.09
C PRO A 565 -19.61 0.43 -19.62
N ARG A 566 -20.48 -0.11 -20.49
CA ARG A 566 -21.38 -1.24 -20.20
C ARG A 566 -20.68 -2.59 -20.04
N ARG A 567 -19.41 -2.70 -20.42
CA ARG A 567 -18.63 -3.94 -20.23
C ARG A 567 -18.31 -4.20 -18.76
N TRP A 568 -18.31 -3.16 -17.93
CA TRP A 568 -18.16 -3.25 -16.47
C TRP A 568 -19.32 -2.49 -15.82
N PRO A 569 -20.56 -3.03 -15.85
CA PRO A 569 -21.72 -2.29 -15.36
C PRO A 569 -21.69 -2.04 -13.85
N SER A 570 -20.97 -2.88 -13.10
CA SER A 570 -20.91 -2.84 -11.64
C SER A 570 -19.78 -1.97 -11.06
N LEU A 571 -18.84 -1.49 -11.89
CA LEU A 571 -17.66 -0.77 -11.43
C LEU A 571 -18.07 0.58 -10.81
N GLU A 572 -17.71 0.79 -9.54
CA GLU A 572 -18.08 1.96 -8.73
C GLU A 572 -16.88 2.62 -8.04
N SER A 573 -15.77 1.88 -7.88
CA SER A 573 -14.55 2.36 -7.24
C SER A 573 -13.33 2.16 -8.13
N MET A 574 -12.47 3.18 -8.19
CA MET A 574 -11.21 3.12 -8.93
C MET A 574 -10.10 3.77 -8.12
N HIS A 575 -9.01 3.07 -7.85
CA HIS A 575 -7.81 3.62 -7.22
C HIS A 575 -6.71 3.76 -8.26
N LEU A 576 -6.32 4.99 -8.57
CA LEU A 576 -5.26 5.32 -9.52
C LEU A 576 -3.94 5.60 -8.77
N GLY A 577 -3.50 4.64 -7.95
CA GLY A 577 -2.33 4.75 -7.09
C GLY A 577 -1.01 4.73 -7.85
N GLY A 578 0.02 5.35 -7.27
CA GLY A 578 1.42 5.12 -7.65
C GLY A 578 1.93 5.77 -8.94
N HIS A 579 1.10 6.43 -9.76
CA HIS A 579 1.49 6.75 -11.13
C HIS A 579 1.01 8.09 -11.69
N TRP A 580 1.61 8.42 -12.84
CA TRP A 580 1.26 9.51 -13.74
C TRP A 580 -0.06 9.18 -14.48
N ILE A 581 -1.03 10.10 -14.43
CA ILE A 581 -2.41 9.91 -14.93
C ILE A 581 -2.65 10.87 -16.10
N GLU A 582 -3.25 10.40 -17.20
CA GLU A 582 -3.81 11.25 -18.25
C GLU A 582 -5.12 11.86 -17.75
N TRP A 583 -5.04 13.08 -17.21
CA TRP A 583 -6.20 13.75 -16.59
C TRP A 583 -7.33 13.99 -17.58
N ASP A 584 -7.03 14.24 -18.86
CA ASP A 584 -8.03 14.33 -19.92
C ASP A 584 -8.79 13.01 -20.09
N MET A 585 -8.12 11.86 -19.99
CA MET A 585 -8.78 10.54 -20.03
C MET A 585 -9.63 10.27 -18.79
N VAL A 586 -9.19 10.68 -17.59
CA VAL A 586 -9.99 10.54 -16.36
C VAL A 586 -11.26 11.39 -16.44
N LEU A 587 -11.14 12.65 -16.85
CA LEU A 587 -12.29 13.55 -17.02
C LEU A 587 -13.27 12.99 -18.04
N LEU A 588 -12.79 12.56 -19.21
CA LEU A 588 -13.62 11.99 -20.27
C LEU A 588 -14.28 10.67 -19.85
N MET A 589 -13.58 9.81 -19.10
CA MET A 589 -14.13 8.57 -18.57
C MET A 589 -15.26 8.82 -17.56
N LEU A 590 -15.04 9.74 -16.61
CA LEU A 590 -16.06 10.08 -15.62
C LEU A 590 -17.28 10.74 -16.27
N GLU A 591 -17.06 11.65 -17.22
CA GLU A 591 -18.13 12.27 -18.01
C GLU A 591 -18.94 11.20 -18.75
N ARG A 592 -18.25 10.30 -19.45
CA ARG A 592 -18.90 9.23 -20.20
C ARG A 592 -19.71 8.28 -19.33
N ARG A 593 -19.18 7.94 -18.16
CA ARG A 593 -19.76 6.91 -17.29
C ARG A 593 -20.82 7.46 -16.35
N ASN A 594 -20.55 8.58 -15.67
CA ASN A 594 -21.41 9.13 -14.63
C ASN A 594 -22.46 10.10 -15.16
N VAL A 595 -22.23 10.73 -16.31
CA VAL A 595 -23.18 11.67 -16.93
C VAL A 595 -23.91 10.98 -18.07
N VAL A 596 -23.18 10.52 -19.10
CA VAL A 596 -23.83 10.02 -20.33
C VAL A 596 -24.43 8.63 -20.17
N SER A 597 -23.73 7.72 -19.51
CA SER A 597 -24.19 6.33 -19.31
C SER A 597 -24.99 6.14 -18.02
N ARG A 598 -25.40 7.24 -17.37
CA ARG A 598 -26.12 7.23 -16.10
C ARG A 598 -27.40 6.40 -16.21
N GLY A 599 -27.58 5.47 -15.29
CA GLY A 599 -28.73 4.55 -15.25
C GLY A 599 -28.56 3.27 -16.07
N ALA A 600 -27.63 3.21 -17.03
CA ALA A 600 -27.27 1.97 -17.73
C ALA A 600 -26.12 1.21 -17.03
N VAL A 601 -25.28 1.94 -16.29
CA VAL A 601 -24.18 1.41 -15.49
C VAL A 601 -24.16 2.09 -14.12
N LYS A 602 -23.50 1.48 -13.14
CA LYS A 602 -23.20 2.15 -11.87
C LYS A 602 -22.20 3.29 -12.10
N ALA A 603 -22.49 4.43 -11.47
CA ALA A 603 -21.57 5.56 -11.44
C ALA A 603 -20.33 5.22 -10.62
N ILE A 604 -19.19 5.77 -11.02
CA ILE A 604 -17.99 5.82 -10.18
C ILE A 604 -18.26 6.81 -9.05
N THR A 605 -18.23 6.31 -7.82
CA THR A 605 -18.48 7.10 -6.61
C THR A 605 -17.20 7.36 -5.83
N SER A 606 -16.19 6.50 -6.01
CA SER A 606 -14.89 6.61 -5.34
C SER A 606 -13.75 6.63 -6.35
N LEU A 607 -12.90 7.65 -6.25
CA LEU A 607 -11.66 7.76 -7.01
C LEU A 607 -10.49 7.96 -6.05
N GLY A 608 -9.73 6.89 -5.81
CA GLY A 608 -8.54 6.90 -4.98
C GLY A 608 -7.32 7.45 -5.73
N LEU A 609 -6.57 8.35 -5.11
CA LEU A 609 -5.43 9.04 -5.73
C LEU A 609 -4.25 9.11 -4.76
N PRO A 610 -3.00 9.03 -5.24
CA PRO A 610 -1.82 8.97 -4.38
C PRO A 610 -1.51 10.29 -3.68
N ARG A 611 -2.09 11.41 -4.14
CA ARG A 611 -1.87 12.76 -3.61
C ARG A 611 -3.13 13.59 -3.76
N TYR A 612 -3.30 14.60 -2.91
CA TYR A 612 -4.39 15.58 -3.00
C TYR A 612 -4.45 16.24 -4.40
N LEU A 613 -5.65 16.49 -4.91
CA LEU A 613 -5.85 17.19 -6.18
C LEU A 613 -5.81 18.71 -5.98
N PRO A 614 -5.15 19.51 -6.84
CA PRO A 614 -5.37 20.95 -6.82
C PRO A 614 -6.78 21.28 -7.28
N TYR A 615 -7.25 22.49 -6.96
CA TYR A 615 -8.58 22.98 -7.33
C TYR A 615 -8.92 22.83 -8.83
N LYS A 616 -7.92 23.03 -9.71
CA LYS A 616 -8.03 22.85 -11.17
C LYS A 616 -8.54 21.46 -11.59
N LEU A 617 -8.24 20.43 -10.79
CA LEU A 617 -8.68 19.05 -11.02
C LEU A 617 -9.78 18.62 -10.04
N SER A 618 -9.69 19.02 -8.77
CA SER A 618 -10.63 18.54 -7.74
C SER A 618 -12.06 19.00 -8.03
N ARG A 619 -12.28 20.26 -8.40
CA ARG A 619 -13.63 20.77 -8.70
C ARG A 619 -14.30 20.01 -9.85
N PRO A 620 -13.71 19.90 -11.06
CA PRO A 620 -14.37 19.19 -12.15
C PRO A 620 -14.54 17.70 -11.85
N ILE A 621 -13.56 17.04 -11.20
CA ILE A 621 -13.68 15.63 -10.81
C ILE A 621 -14.82 15.43 -9.80
N SER A 622 -14.92 16.27 -8.76
CA SER A 622 -16.00 16.18 -7.77
C SER A 622 -17.38 16.39 -8.38
N GLN A 623 -17.53 17.33 -9.32
CA GLN A 623 -18.78 17.53 -10.05
C GLN A 623 -19.13 16.29 -10.91
N LEU A 624 -18.16 15.73 -11.62
CA LEU A 624 -18.36 14.51 -12.42
C LEU A 624 -18.69 13.27 -11.55
N LEU A 625 -18.09 13.14 -10.37
CA LEU A 625 -18.45 12.09 -9.40
C LEU A 625 -19.88 12.22 -8.89
N GLN A 626 -20.41 13.44 -8.80
CA GLN A 626 -21.82 13.72 -8.51
C GLN A 626 -22.75 13.52 -9.73
N GLY A 627 -22.18 13.13 -10.89
CA GLY A 627 -22.92 12.99 -12.14
C GLY A 627 -23.38 14.33 -12.71
N LYS A 628 -22.64 15.42 -12.45
CA LYS A 628 -22.87 16.77 -12.98
C LYS A 628 -21.88 17.10 -14.10
N SER A 629 -22.28 17.96 -15.03
CA SER A 629 -21.41 18.53 -16.05
C SER A 629 -20.58 19.68 -15.48
N PRO A 630 -19.24 19.58 -15.42
CA PRO A 630 -18.40 20.60 -14.82
C PRO A 630 -18.11 21.76 -15.77
N GLU A 631 -18.00 22.97 -15.21
CA GLU A 631 -17.31 24.07 -15.89
C GLU A 631 -15.80 23.81 -15.78
N ARG A 632 -15.15 23.55 -16.92
CA ARG A 632 -13.73 23.20 -16.98
C ARG A 632 -13.05 23.81 -18.20
N GLN A 633 -11.72 23.84 -18.15
CA GLN A 633 -10.91 24.16 -19.32
C GLN A 633 -11.08 23.06 -20.41
N PRO A 634 -10.72 23.36 -21.67
CA PRO A 634 -10.70 22.35 -22.73
C PRO A 634 -9.81 21.16 -22.37
N LEU A 635 -10.13 19.96 -22.88
CA LEU A 635 -9.38 18.73 -22.58
C LEU A 635 -7.88 18.85 -22.92
N CYS A 636 -7.52 19.68 -23.91
CA CYS A 636 -6.12 19.91 -24.27
C CYS A 636 -5.27 20.48 -23.14
N GLU A 637 -5.85 21.25 -22.20
CA GLU A 637 -5.18 21.80 -21.03
C GLU A 637 -4.86 20.76 -19.94
N TYR A 638 -5.50 19.59 -20.02
CA TYR A 638 -5.32 18.46 -19.10
C TYR A 638 -4.50 17.31 -19.74
N SER A 639 -4.25 17.43 -21.05
CA SER A 639 -3.62 16.39 -21.84
C SER A 639 -2.16 16.14 -21.46
N VAL A 640 -1.69 14.95 -21.83
CA VAL A 640 -0.28 14.57 -21.74
C VAL A 640 0.66 15.57 -22.46
N ASP A 641 0.23 16.14 -23.58
CA ASP A 641 1.00 17.15 -24.32
C ASP A 641 1.16 18.44 -23.51
N ALA A 642 0.09 18.92 -22.87
CA ALA A 642 0.14 20.11 -22.01
C ALA A 642 1.05 19.88 -20.79
N VAL A 643 0.97 18.70 -20.17
CA VAL A 643 1.89 18.31 -19.09
C VAL A 643 3.34 18.29 -19.59
N GLY A 644 3.59 17.70 -20.77
CA GLY A 644 4.92 17.65 -21.39
C GLY A 644 5.51 19.04 -21.64
N LYS A 645 4.74 19.94 -22.24
CA LYS A 645 5.15 21.34 -22.47
C LYS A 645 5.55 22.03 -21.17
N ARG A 646 4.76 21.87 -20.10
CA ARG A 646 5.07 22.47 -18.79
C ARG A 646 6.27 21.82 -18.11
N LEU A 647 6.38 20.51 -18.22
CA LEU A 647 7.47 19.74 -17.62
C LEU A 647 8.82 20.12 -18.22
N TRP A 648 8.86 20.44 -19.51
CA TRP A 648 10.10 20.75 -20.23
C TRP A 648 10.30 22.25 -20.52
N ASP A 649 9.44 23.11 -19.97
CA ASP A 649 9.68 24.56 -19.94
C ASP A 649 10.60 24.91 -18.75
N ARG A 650 11.81 25.36 -19.06
CA ARG A 650 12.82 25.74 -18.05
C ARG A 650 12.39 26.91 -17.18
N ASN A 651 11.46 27.75 -17.64
CA ASN A 651 10.97 28.90 -16.89
C ASN A 651 9.93 28.54 -15.84
N ILE A 652 9.40 27.31 -15.87
CA ILE A 652 8.43 26.82 -14.89
C ILE A 652 9.16 26.10 -13.77
N THR A 653 8.92 26.52 -12.53
CA THR A 653 9.38 25.80 -11.34
C THR A 653 8.47 24.62 -11.02
N GLY A 654 9.03 23.58 -10.40
CA GLY A 654 8.30 22.45 -9.86
C GLY A 654 8.98 21.11 -10.12
N CYS A 655 8.76 20.16 -9.20
CA CYS A 655 9.14 18.77 -9.37
C CYS A 655 8.22 18.05 -10.39
N ARG A 656 8.63 16.87 -10.88
CA ARG A 656 7.83 16.07 -11.84
C ARG A 656 6.42 15.79 -11.30
N GLY A 657 6.32 15.36 -10.05
CA GLY A 657 5.03 15.10 -9.40
C GLY A 657 4.11 16.31 -9.37
N CYS A 658 4.59 17.49 -8.98
CA CYS A 658 3.76 18.69 -8.89
C CYS A 658 3.29 19.19 -10.26
N ILE A 659 4.18 19.26 -11.25
CA ILE A 659 3.80 19.71 -12.61
C ILE A 659 2.74 18.78 -13.20
N ARG A 660 2.92 17.46 -13.05
CA ARG A 660 1.96 16.43 -13.52
C ARG A 660 0.62 16.51 -12.81
N MET A 661 0.60 16.93 -11.55
CA MET A 661 -0.61 17.17 -10.77
C MET A 661 -1.17 18.59 -10.96
N PHE A 662 -0.56 19.45 -11.78
CA PHE A 662 -0.87 20.88 -11.89
C PHE A 662 -0.78 21.67 -10.57
N LYS A 663 0.11 21.25 -9.66
CA LYS A 663 0.41 21.94 -8.40
C LYS A 663 1.56 22.92 -8.57
N LEU A 664 1.51 24.01 -7.79
CA LEU A 664 2.62 24.92 -7.63
C LEU A 664 3.71 24.25 -6.78
N CYS A 665 4.95 24.43 -7.19
CA CYS A 665 6.12 23.97 -6.46
C CYS A 665 7.31 24.85 -6.87
N ASN A 666 8.10 25.28 -5.89
CA ASN A 666 9.23 26.19 -6.11
C ASN A 666 10.54 25.46 -6.42
N GLU A 667 10.53 24.13 -6.52
CA GLU A 667 11.72 23.33 -6.84
C GLU A 667 12.25 23.71 -8.24
N PRO A 668 13.47 24.25 -8.36
CA PRO A 668 13.99 24.66 -9.66
C PRO A 668 14.41 23.44 -10.51
N PRO A 669 14.43 23.59 -11.85
CA PRO A 669 15.14 22.65 -12.72
C PRO A 669 16.61 22.49 -12.31
N ARG A 670 17.16 21.29 -12.50
CA ARG A 670 18.56 20.95 -12.20
C ARG A 670 19.33 20.74 -13.50
N ASP A 671 20.42 21.47 -13.67
CA ASP A 671 21.28 21.36 -14.86
C ASP A 671 22.11 20.07 -14.90
N LYS A 672 22.10 19.28 -13.81
CA LYS A 672 22.76 17.97 -13.79
C LYS A 672 21.96 16.97 -14.63
N ILE A 673 22.57 16.53 -15.73
CA ILE A 673 22.13 15.36 -16.49
C ILE A 673 22.35 14.14 -15.59
N ARG A 674 21.26 13.58 -15.05
CA ARG A 674 21.31 12.18 -14.66
C ARG A 674 21.09 11.38 -15.94
N PRO A 675 21.98 10.47 -16.34
CA PRO A 675 21.64 9.46 -17.33
C PRO A 675 20.54 8.58 -16.71
N ALA A 676 19.29 9.01 -16.84
CA ALA A 676 18.15 8.18 -16.52
C ALA A 676 18.12 7.01 -17.52
N MET A 677 17.42 5.93 -17.17
CA MET A 677 17.13 4.80 -18.05
C MET A 677 16.32 5.26 -19.28
N LEU A 678 16.93 5.99 -20.21
CA LEU A 678 16.38 6.39 -21.52
C LEU A 678 15.92 5.18 -22.35
N ARG A 679 16.37 3.98 -21.98
CA ARG A 679 16.10 2.71 -22.66
C ARG A 679 14.61 2.33 -22.70
N GLY A 680 13.84 2.60 -21.63
CA GLY A 680 12.43 2.16 -21.60
C GLY A 680 11.51 2.91 -22.54
N ILE A 681 11.70 4.23 -22.69
CA ILE A 681 10.72 5.12 -23.33
C ILE A 681 10.68 4.91 -24.85
N ALA A 682 11.83 4.80 -25.51
CA ALA A 682 11.88 4.56 -26.96
C ALA A 682 11.27 3.20 -27.35
N ASP A 683 11.48 2.17 -26.54
CA ASP A 683 10.91 0.83 -26.77
C ASP A 683 9.40 0.80 -26.52
N LEU A 684 8.90 1.58 -25.55
CA LEU A 684 7.47 1.76 -25.31
C LEU A 684 6.75 2.46 -26.48
N ALA A 685 7.41 3.43 -27.13
CA ALA A 685 6.86 4.10 -28.31
C ALA A 685 6.72 3.14 -29.50
N ARG A 686 7.61 2.13 -29.60
CA ARG A 686 7.57 1.11 -30.66
C ARG A 686 6.59 -0.04 -30.38
N ARG A 687 6.35 -0.37 -29.11
CA ARG A 687 5.51 -1.52 -28.68
C ARG A 687 4.03 -1.19 -28.54
N HIS A 688 3.62 0.07 -28.72
CA HIS A 688 2.22 0.43 -28.69
C HIS A 688 1.56 -0.01 -30.00
N GLU A 689 1.05 -1.24 -30.04
CA GLU A 689 0.00 -1.59 -30.97
C GLU A 689 -1.13 -0.59 -30.78
N LEU A 690 -1.58 0.03 -31.87
CA LEU A 690 -2.70 0.96 -31.86
C LEU A 690 -3.87 0.37 -31.07
N PRO A 691 -4.60 1.17 -30.26
CA PRO A 691 -5.84 0.70 -29.67
C PRO A 691 -6.72 0.09 -30.76
N PHE A 692 -7.39 -1.00 -30.41
CA PHE A 692 -8.32 -1.75 -31.27
C PHE A 692 -9.26 -0.80 -32.03
N GLU A 693 -8.94 -0.45 -33.28
CA GLU A 693 -9.88 0.14 -34.25
C GLU A 693 -11.14 -0.75 -34.41
N SER A 694 -11.09 -1.98 -33.89
CA SER A 694 -12.21 -2.92 -33.83
C SER A 694 -13.23 -2.69 -32.69
N LEU A 695 -12.93 -1.91 -31.65
CA LEU A 695 -13.87 -1.68 -30.55
C LEU A 695 -14.84 -0.54 -30.90
N ARG A 696 -16.07 -0.91 -31.22
CA ARG A 696 -17.17 0.06 -31.37
C ARG A 696 -17.54 0.66 -30.01
N ALA A 697 -17.71 1.97 -29.98
CA ALA A 697 -18.21 2.67 -28.81
C ALA A 697 -19.68 2.29 -28.53
N ASP A 698 -19.99 1.90 -27.30
CA ASP A 698 -21.36 1.67 -26.82
C ASP A 698 -21.58 2.31 -25.43
N PRO A 699 -22.35 3.41 -25.33
CA PRO A 699 -23.09 4.07 -26.42
C PRO A 699 -22.17 4.73 -27.48
N PRO A 700 -22.69 5.28 -28.59
CA PRO A 700 -21.91 6.10 -29.52
C PRO A 700 -21.29 7.35 -28.85
N LEU A 701 -20.08 7.73 -29.25
CA LEU A 701 -19.42 8.97 -28.80
C LEU A 701 -19.81 10.15 -29.71
N SER A 702 -19.77 11.38 -29.18
CA SER A 702 -19.84 12.59 -30.02
C SER A 702 -18.66 12.66 -30.98
N ALA A 703 -18.80 13.41 -32.07
CA ALA A 703 -17.73 13.55 -33.06
C ALA A 703 -16.44 14.09 -32.43
N GLY A 704 -16.56 15.10 -31.56
CA GLY A 704 -15.43 15.71 -30.84
C GLY A 704 -14.73 14.73 -29.89
N ALA A 705 -15.48 13.95 -29.11
CA ALA A 705 -14.89 12.95 -28.21
C ALA A 705 -14.17 11.82 -28.98
N MET A 706 -14.76 11.38 -30.10
CA MET A 706 -14.16 10.37 -30.98
C MET A 706 -12.86 10.89 -31.62
N GLU A 707 -12.86 12.12 -32.15
CA GLU A 707 -11.66 12.74 -32.71
C GLU A 707 -10.58 12.95 -31.63
N TRP A 708 -10.99 13.35 -30.42
CA TRP A 708 -10.08 13.48 -29.28
C TRP A 708 -9.38 12.16 -28.96
N LEU A 709 -10.12 11.04 -28.91
CA LEU A 709 -9.54 9.71 -28.66
C LEU A 709 -8.62 9.27 -29.80
N LYS A 710 -8.99 9.50 -31.07
CA LYS A 710 -8.13 9.20 -32.22
C LYS A 710 -6.76 9.88 -32.10
N GLY A 711 -6.74 11.15 -31.69
CA GLY A 711 -5.49 11.90 -31.49
C GLY A 711 -4.65 11.51 -30.27
N LYS A 712 -5.06 10.51 -29.48
CA LYS A 712 -4.38 10.11 -28.23
C LYS A 712 -2.96 9.65 -28.49
N TYR A 713 -2.76 8.85 -29.54
CA TYR A 713 -1.46 8.29 -29.90
C TYR A 713 -0.45 9.40 -30.26
N GLU A 714 -0.85 10.35 -31.09
CA GLU A 714 -0.01 11.48 -31.49
C GLU A 714 0.36 12.35 -30.29
N ARG A 715 -0.58 12.60 -29.36
CA ARG A 715 -0.30 13.35 -28.13
C ARG A 715 0.75 12.64 -27.27
N ARG A 716 0.68 11.30 -27.15
CA ARG A 716 1.68 10.50 -26.44
C ARG A 716 3.05 10.55 -27.12
N LEU A 717 3.11 10.34 -28.44
CA LEU A 717 4.37 10.44 -29.20
C LEU A 717 5.02 11.81 -29.03
N LYS A 718 4.24 12.88 -29.07
CA LYS A 718 4.74 14.24 -28.86
C LYS A 718 5.26 14.45 -27.45
N TYR A 719 4.55 13.97 -26.43
CA TYR A 719 5.06 13.98 -25.05
C TYR A 719 6.39 13.23 -24.94
N MET A 720 6.50 12.04 -25.54
CA MET A 720 7.70 11.21 -25.47
C MET A 720 8.87 11.90 -26.18
N HIS A 721 8.63 12.54 -27.32
CA HIS A 721 9.63 13.36 -28.00
C HIS A 721 10.10 14.54 -27.11
N LEU A 722 9.16 15.31 -26.55
CA LEU A 722 9.49 16.39 -25.60
C LEU A 722 10.27 15.87 -24.39
N HIS A 723 9.94 14.68 -23.91
CA HIS A 723 10.63 14.03 -22.81
C HIS A 723 12.07 13.66 -23.17
N MET A 724 12.28 12.98 -24.29
CA MET A 724 13.61 12.59 -24.75
C MET A 724 14.50 13.80 -25.04
N GLU A 725 13.97 14.86 -25.64
CA GLU A 725 14.75 16.08 -25.88
C GLU A 725 14.96 16.91 -24.61
N GLY A 726 13.94 17.04 -23.77
CA GLY A 726 14.00 17.79 -22.53
C GLY A 726 14.98 17.20 -21.51
N GLU A 727 15.00 15.87 -21.35
CA GLU A 727 15.94 15.19 -20.44
C GLU A 727 17.42 15.38 -20.84
N LYS A 728 17.72 15.67 -22.11
CA LYS A 728 19.08 16.01 -22.55
C LYS A 728 19.53 17.39 -22.07
N ILE A 729 18.60 18.28 -21.77
CA ILE A 729 18.88 19.69 -21.46
C ILE A 729 18.95 19.89 -19.94
N PHE A 730 17.97 19.40 -19.18
CA PHE A 730 17.92 19.52 -17.72
C PHE A 730 17.11 18.39 -17.09
N SER A 731 17.18 18.26 -15.76
CA SER A 731 16.37 17.31 -15.00
C SER A 731 15.51 18.02 -13.95
N ARG A 732 14.47 17.34 -13.47
CA ARG A 732 13.62 17.79 -12.34
C ARG A 732 13.61 16.72 -11.28
N ALA A 733 13.54 17.14 -10.01
CA ALA A 733 13.31 16.22 -8.89
C ALA A 733 12.02 15.42 -9.12
N PHE A 734 11.99 14.16 -8.70
CA PHE A 734 10.82 13.30 -8.88
C PHE A 734 9.64 13.79 -8.02
N ALA A 735 9.90 14.08 -6.76
CA ALA A 735 8.97 14.64 -5.78
C ALA A 735 9.59 15.87 -5.10
N CYS A 736 8.80 16.63 -4.35
CA CYS A 736 9.31 17.72 -3.50
C CYS A 736 10.10 17.11 -2.34
N VAL A 737 11.17 17.81 -1.89
CA VAL A 737 12.02 17.38 -0.77
C VAL A 737 11.23 17.28 0.55
N HIS A 738 10.14 18.05 0.69
CA HIS A 738 9.32 18.16 1.91
C HIS A 738 7.92 17.50 1.79
N ALA A 739 7.72 16.55 0.86
CA ALA A 739 6.38 16.01 0.57
C ALA A 739 6.24 14.50 0.83
N TYR A 740 6.81 14.03 1.94
CA TYR A 740 6.55 12.71 2.51
C TYR A 740 6.04 12.85 3.93
#